data_AF-A0A0V1JNH2-F1
#
_entry.id   AF-A0A0V1JNH2-F1
#
_cell.length_a   1.000
_cell.length_b   1.000
_cell.length_c   1.000
_cell.angle_alpha   90.00
_cell.angle_beta   90.00
_cell.angle_gamma   90.00
#
_symmetry.space_group_name_H-M   'P 1'
#
loop_
_entity.id
_entity.type
_entity.pdbx_description
1 polymer ?
#
loop_
_entity_poly.entity_id
_entity_poly.type
_entity_poly.pdbx_seq_one_letter_code
_entity_poly.pdbx_strand_id
1 'polypeptide(L)'
;MLHQNCTVLSLLSLCCCCRWWWWCLSSWILLLVCNGPNPSESSQPPFSPLDQPRQSASSRLEDDEHASEKYNGDQQTLSPIVRLHDGSPVRGRLTYSAAGKMVTEFLGIPFAEPPTGRQRFRPPIAKKPWTEVFEATRQPRSCPQSRDNYFQNFAGAEMWNANTPLDEDCLHLNVWVAGHQINQRPRLLPVMVWVFGGGFWSGTASLDVYDGKILSSEEDVVVVSMNYRVSLFGFLYLGLADAPGNVGLLDQLEALKWVHRNIAAFGGDPSDVTLFGESAGAASVSLHLLSPLSRPYYKRAILQSGAATAPWALESADVLIERALLLSEACQCNVTIRDRNPDLLALIRCLQQAPVSQLLQNEWVTYEFLDFPWTPVVDHHFLTEQPKALLESGQFKKCELLLGSNHDESIYFIVYYVDKIFKRDEVFTKQEFLVDDRLFEQAVYALLPQKYRKNPIVHRAILFEYTDFDGPATAHRRQQALDKMFGDYHFTCGVNEFARRFRDHGSPVYSYYFTQRSSEQQWPEWMGVLHGYEINYVFGEPLNVKQFAYTEAEKDLARRFMRYWANFARTGNPNVNPDGTWTPELWPKYSQDEIYLILSASTNGTGHGPRRRQCTFWSQYIPKLFAATASLSDVEMKWKIQMMKWEEEYIAEWKHHFEMYKKIQQHSYMDTYCRN
;
A
#
# COMPACT_ATOMS: atom_id res chain seq x y z
N MET A 1 49.75 -13.13 69.44
CA MET A 1 51.01 -13.52 68.77
C MET A 1 50.60 -13.98 67.36
N LEU A 2 51.06 -13.32 66.29
CA LEU A 2 52.21 -13.73 65.45
C LEU A 2 51.96 -15.12 64.81
N HIS A 3 51.97 -15.34 63.49
CA HIS A 3 52.27 -14.54 62.28
C HIS A 3 51.35 -15.09 61.14
N GLN A 4 51.03 -14.44 60.01
CA GLN A 4 51.86 -13.69 59.05
C GLN A 4 51.02 -12.75 58.14
N ASN A 5 51.69 -11.70 57.67
CA ASN A 5 51.37 -10.68 56.64
C ASN A 5 50.75 -11.27 55.33
N CYS A 6 49.92 -10.56 54.54
CA CYS A 6 50.23 -9.43 53.63
C CYS A 6 51.48 -9.67 52.74
N THR A 7 51.51 -9.49 51.40
CA THR A 7 50.60 -8.83 50.43
C THR A 7 50.66 -9.59 49.07
N VAL A 8 49.95 -9.24 47.98
CA VAL A 8 50.35 -8.27 46.94
C VAL A 8 49.21 -8.11 45.91
N LEU A 9 48.99 -6.90 45.37
CA LEU A 9 48.17 -6.65 44.18
C LEU A 9 49.05 -6.66 42.91
N SER A 10 48.82 -7.56 41.94
CA SER A 10 49.35 -7.44 40.56
C SER A 10 48.80 -8.48 39.57
N LEU A 11 47.52 -8.38 39.15
CA LEU A 11 46.95 -9.30 38.13
C LEU A 11 45.97 -8.64 37.12
N LEU A 12 46.02 -7.32 36.95
CA LEU A 12 45.20 -6.55 35.99
C LEU A 12 46.04 -5.75 34.97
N SER A 13 47.10 -6.37 34.44
CA SER A 13 47.99 -5.70 33.47
C SER A 13 48.73 -6.65 32.52
N LEU A 14 48.13 -7.78 32.11
CA LEU A 14 48.76 -8.72 31.16
C LEU A 14 47.78 -9.62 30.40
N CYS A 15 46.76 -9.03 29.75
CA CYS A 15 45.88 -9.77 28.83
C CYS A 15 45.55 -9.02 27.52
N CYS A 16 46.40 -8.05 27.13
CA CYS A 16 46.33 -7.33 25.86
C CYS A 16 47.39 -7.82 24.86
N CYS A 17 47.49 -9.13 24.63
CA CYS A 17 48.38 -9.69 23.59
C CYS A 17 47.94 -11.10 23.10
N CYS A 18 46.65 -11.27 22.76
CA CYS A 18 46.16 -12.51 22.14
C CYS A 18 45.00 -12.28 21.14
N ARG A 19 45.17 -11.30 20.24
CA ARG A 19 44.37 -11.12 19.03
C ARG A 19 45.33 -10.86 17.87
N TRP A 20 45.65 -11.91 17.11
CA TRP A 20 46.17 -11.93 15.72
C TRP A 20 46.76 -13.33 15.45
N TRP A 21 45.88 -14.27 15.08
CA TRP A 21 46.16 -15.55 14.40
C TRP A 21 44.88 -16.42 14.52
N TRP A 22 44.03 -16.41 13.49
CA TRP A 22 43.05 -17.47 13.17
C TRP A 22 42.42 -17.26 11.77
N TRP A 23 43.24 -16.77 10.84
CA TRP A 23 43.03 -16.83 9.39
C TRP A 23 44.24 -17.55 8.79
N CYS A 24 44.05 -18.27 7.68
CA CYS A 24 45.04 -19.11 7.01
C CYS A 24 45.60 -20.31 7.82
N LEU A 25 44.89 -21.46 7.80
CA LEU A 25 45.46 -22.81 7.55
C LEU A 25 44.40 -23.93 7.68
N SER A 26 43.71 -24.25 6.58
CA SER A 26 42.93 -25.49 6.44
C SER A 26 42.67 -25.82 4.96
N SER A 27 43.72 -26.17 4.22
CA SER A 27 43.60 -26.63 2.83
C SER A 27 44.75 -27.56 2.42
N TRP A 28 44.36 -28.78 2.01
CA TRP A 28 45.05 -29.73 1.13
C TRP A 28 46.17 -30.66 1.67
N ILE A 29 46.31 -31.80 0.96
CA ILE A 29 47.18 -32.99 1.18
C ILE A 29 46.66 -33.93 2.31
N LEU A 30 45.94 -35.05 2.09
CA LEU A 30 45.62 -35.93 0.93
C LEU A 30 46.66 -37.04 0.60
N LEU A 31 46.14 -38.22 0.17
CA LEU A 31 46.81 -39.48 -0.30
C LEU A 31 47.32 -40.42 0.83
N LEU A 32 47.16 -41.76 0.80
CA LEU A 32 46.59 -42.77 -0.14
C LEU A 32 45.91 -43.91 0.72
N VAL A 33 45.37 -45.06 0.27
CA VAL A 33 45.54 -45.93 -0.93
C VAL A 33 44.18 -46.47 -1.47
N CYS A 34 44.22 -46.81 -2.76
CA CYS A 34 43.36 -47.53 -3.71
C CYS A 34 42.78 -48.91 -3.26
N ASN A 35 41.91 -49.64 -4.01
CA ASN A 35 41.44 -49.60 -5.42
C ASN A 35 39.88 -49.78 -5.45
N GLY A 36 39.07 -49.56 -6.50
CA GLY A 36 39.26 -49.53 -7.97
C GLY A 36 38.74 -50.83 -8.64
N PRO A 37 38.09 -50.86 -9.83
CA PRO A 37 37.93 -49.82 -10.87
C PRO A 37 36.48 -49.57 -11.39
N ASN A 38 36.32 -48.65 -12.36
CA ASN A 38 35.11 -48.47 -13.20
C ASN A 38 35.19 -49.32 -14.51
N PRO A 39 34.09 -49.42 -15.27
CA PRO A 39 34.07 -48.70 -16.57
C PRO A 39 32.80 -47.86 -16.82
N SER A 40 32.82 -47.09 -17.90
CA SER A 40 31.77 -46.17 -18.38
C SER A 40 30.73 -46.84 -19.29
N GLU A 41 29.50 -46.30 -19.36
CA GLU A 41 28.91 -45.83 -20.63
C GLU A 41 27.62 -45.00 -20.44
N SER A 42 27.07 -44.49 -21.56
CA SER A 42 25.96 -43.52 -21.63
C SER A 42 24.58 -44.16 -21.73
N SER A 43 23.54 -43.57 -21.11
CA SER A 43 22.14 -43.70 -21.57
C SER A 43 21.17 -42.68 -20.95
N GLN A 44 20.43 -41.95 -21.79
CA GLN A 44 18.96 -41.82 -21.69
C GLN A 44 18.35 -43.11 -22.32
N PRO A 45 17.03 -43.43 -22.26
CA PRO A 45 15.83 -42.61 -21.95
C PRO A 45 14.90 -43.38 -20.96
N PRO A 46 13.53 -43.44 -21.02
CA PRO A 46 12.54 -42.63 -21.74
C PRO A 46 11.32 -42.14 -20.94
N PHE A 47 10.67 -41.10 -21.48
CA PHE A 47 9.21 -40.97 -21.44
C PHE A 47 8.61 -41.58 -22.71
N SER A 48 7.43 -42.19 -22.61
CA SER A 48 6.56 -42.51 -23.74
C SER A 48 5.09 -42.29 -23.37
N PRO A 49 4.25 -41.72 -24.26
CA PRO A 49 2.85 -41.47 -23.99
C PRO A 49 1.93 -42.60 -24.50
N LEU A 50 0.74 -42.72 -23.89
CA LEU A 50 -0.55 -43.04 -24.54
C LEU A 50 -1.65 -43.20 -23.47
N ASP A 51 -2.75 -42.47 -23.59
CA ASP A 51 -4.07 -43.09 -23.82
C ASP A 51 -5.18 -42.04 -24.09
N GLN A 52 -6.22 -42.47 -24.81
CA GLN A 52 -7.45 -41.69 -25.09
C GLN A 52 -8.70 -42.43 -24.59
N PRO A 53 -9.77 -41.70 -24.19
CA PRO A 53 -11.12 -42.26 -24.16
C PRO A 53 -12.04 -41.60 -25.22
N ARG A 54 -12.22 -42.34 -26.32
CA ARG A 54 -13.43 -42.60 -27.14
C ARG A 54 -14.68 -41.70 -27.01
N GLN A 55 -15.29 -41.43 -28.17
CA GLN A 55 -16.68 -40.95 -28.31
C GLN A 55 -17.72 -42.09 -28.31
N SER A 56 -19.01 -41.69 -28.46
CA SER A 56 -20.24 -42.51 -28.58
C SER A 56 -20.84 -43.01 -27.24
N ALA A 57 -22.16 -43.17 -27.10
CA ALA A 57 -23.24 -43.10 -28.10
C ALA A 57 -24.48 -42.32 -27.61
N SER A 58 -25.42 -42.04 -28.52
CA SER A 58 -26.65 -41.30 -28.26
C SER A 58 -27.74 -42.15 -27.59
N SER A 59 -28.70 -41.46 -26.95
CA SER A 59 -30.09 -41.91 -26.86
C SER A 59 -31.02 -40.77 -27.29
N ARG A 60 -32.17 -41.12 -27.88
CA ARG A 60 -33.25 -40.18 -28.19
C ARG A 60 -34.38 -40.36 -27.19
N LEU A 61 -35.02 -39.26 -26.80
CA LEU A 61 -36.47 -39.20 -26.56
C LEU A 61 -36.99 -37.93 -27.25
N GLU A 62 -38.30 -37.90 -27.47
CA GLU A 62 -38.93 -37.16 -28.56
C GLU A 62 -39.54 -35.81 -28.14
N ASP A 63 -40.08 -35.10 -29.12
CA ASP A 63 -40.51 -33.71 -29.04
C ASP A 63 -41.66 -33.46 -28.05
N ASP A 64 -41.65 -32.28 -27.43
CA ASP A 64 -42.84 -31.65 -26.87
C ASP A 64 -42.75 -30.12 -27.12
N GLU A 65 -43.49 -29.61 -28.12
CA GLU A 65 -43.46 -28.19 -28.47
C GLU A 65 -44.24 -27.37 -27.44
N HIS A 66 -43.54 -26.63 -26.59
CA HIS A 66 -44.10 -25.47 -25.88
C HIS A 66 -43.31 -24.21 -26.20
N ALA A 67 -43.97 -23.30 -26.93
CA ALA A 67 -43.40 -22.04 -27.36
C ALA A 67 -43.06 -21.13 -26.16
N SER A 68 -41.77 -20.99 -25.90
CA SER A 68 -41.22 -19.94 -25.05
C SER A 68 -40.35 -19.03 -25.91
N GLU A 69 -40.66 -17.74 -25.94
CA GLU A 69 -39.96 -16.77 -26.78
C GLU A 69 -38.51 -16.61 -26.31
N LYS A 70 -37.56 -16.95 -27.18
CA LYS A 70 -36.13 -16.69 -26.93
C LYS A 70 -35.90 -15.18 -26.85
N TYR A 71 -35.65 -14.68 -25.64
CA TYR A 71 -35.04 -13.37 -25.43
C TYR A 71 -33.63 -13.35 -26.04
N ASN A 72 -33.53 -12.96 -27.31
CA ASN A 72 -32.28 -12.54 -27.95
C ASN A 72 -31.85 -11.18 -27.38
N GLY A 73 -31.34 -11.19 -26.14
CA GLY A 73 -31.16 -10.01 -25.30
C GLY A 73 -29.73 -9.50 -25.15
N ASP A 74 -29.02 -9.24 -26.24
CA ASP A 74 -27.76 -8.45 -26.20
C ASP A 74 -27.54 -7.57 -27.44
N GLN A 75 -28.60 -6.86 -27.88
CA GLN A 75 -28.41 -5.71 -28.76
C GLN A 75 -27.84 -4.54 -27.93
N GLN A 76 -26.52 -4.42 -27.90
CA GLN A 76 -25.83 -3.32 -27.23
C GLN A 76 -26.13 -1.99 -27.93
N THR A 77 -27.06 -1.22 -27.37
CA THR A 77 -27.48 0.08 -27.90
C THR A 77 -26.34 1.07 -27.79
N LEU A 78 -25.70 1.39 -28.91
CA LEU A 78 -24.57 2.32 -28.97
C LEU A 78 -24.98 3.75 -28.62
N SER A 79 -24.05 4.52 -28.05
CA SER A 79 -24.27 5.94 -27.75
C SER A 79 -24.30 6.79 -29.04
N PRO A 80 -24.82 8.03 -28.98
CA PRO A 80 -24.41 9.09 -29.90
C PRO A 80 -22.88 9.23 -29.93
N ILE A 81 -22.32 9.67 -31.06
CA ILE A 81 -20.89 9.99 -31.14
C ILE A 81 -20.62 11.26 -30.32
N VAL A 82 -19.70 11.17 -29.37
CA VAL A 82 -19.06 12.31 -28.72
C VAL A 82 -17.86 12.74 -29.56
N ARG A 83 -17.62 14.05 -29.67
CA ARG A 83 -16.37 14.57 -30.23
C ARG A 83 -15.53 15.17 -29.11
N LEU A 84 -14.27 14.76 -29.04
CA LEU A 84 -13.27 15.36 -28.16
C LEU A 84 -12.92 16.78 -28.65
N HIS A 85 -12.21 17.55 -27.83
CA HIS A 85 -11.83 18.95 -28.11
C HIS A 85 -11.01 19.12 -29.41
N ASP A 86 -10.24 18.11 -29.80
CA ASP A 86 -9.47 18.06 -31.05
C ASP A 86 -10.30 17.62 -32.27
N GLY A 87 -11.59 17.34 -32.09
CA GLY A 87 -12.52 16.83 -33.09
C GLY A 87 -12.65 15.31 -33.15
N SER A 88 -11.77 14.57 -32.46
CA SER A 88 -11.68 13.10 -32.52
C SER A 88 -13.00 12.43 -32.08
N PRO A 89 -13.60 11.55 -32.90
CA PRO A 89 -14.87 10.92 -32.58
C PRO A 89 -14.70 9.68 -31.68
N VAL A 90 -15.54 9.62 -30.65
CA VAL A 90 -15.65 8.51 -29.68
C VAL A 90 -17.11 8.06 -29.61
N ARG A 91 -17.35 6.76 -29.54
CA ARG A 91 -18.66 6.15 -29.32
C ARG A 91 -18.57 5.16 -28.17
N GLY A 92 -19.51 5.23 -27.24
CA GLY A 92 -19.68 4.29 -26.13
C GLY A 92 -20.97 3.49 -26.30
N ARG A 93 -21.51 2.99 -25.19
CA ARG A 93 -22.78 2.25 -25.18
C ARG A 93 -23.71 2.68 -24.04
N LEU A 94 -25.01 2.57 -24.28
CA LEU A 94 -26.04 2.65 -23.27
C LEU A 94 -26.16 1.29 -22.58
N THR A 95 -26.19 1.31 -21.26
CA THR A 95 -26.23 0.12 -20.40
C THR A 95 -27.02 0.44 -19.12
N TYR A 96 -27.07 -0.51 -18.18
CA TYR A 96 -27.67 -0.33 -16.86
C TYR A 96 -26.66 -0.65 -15.77
N SER A 97 -26.69 0.12 -14.68
CA SER A 97 -26.04 -0.24 -13.42
C SER A 97 -26.71 -1.47 -12.80
N ALA A 98 -26.04 -2.16 -11.87
CA ALA A 98 -26.63 -3.31 -11.19
C ALA A 98 -27.90 -2.95 -10.38
N ALA A 99 -27.98 -1.71 -9.91
CA ALA A 99 -29.16 -1.09 -9.29
C ALA A 99 -30.32 -0.78 -10.27
N GLY A 100 -30.16 -1.09 -11.57
CA GLY A 100 -31.21 -0.97 -12.58
C GLY A 100 -31.36 0.42 -13.21
N LYS A 101 -30.44 1.36 -12.95
CA LYS A 101 -30.48 2.70 -13.55
C LYS A 101 -29.66 2.78 -14.83
N MET A 102 -30.16 3.53 -15.82
CA MET A 102 -29.51 3.70 -17.13
C MET A 102 -28.22 4.52 -17.02
N VAL A 103 -27.17 4.10 -17.74
CA VAL A 103 -25.85 4.77 -17.83
C VAL A 103 -25.37 4.77 -19.28
N THR A 104 -24.74 5.85 -19.71
CA THR A 104 -23.86 5.85 -20.88
C THR A 104 -22.43 5.58 -20.39
N GLU A 105 -21.79 4.53 -20.89
CA GLU A 105 -20.40 4.21 -20.56
C GLU A 105 -19.50 4.28 -21.81
N PHE A 106 -18.28 4.79 -21.61
CA PHE A 106 -17.20 4.86 -22.58
C PHE A 106 -15.98 4.21 -21.95
N LEU A 107 -15.60 3.03 -22.43
CA LEU A 107 -14.53 2.23 -21.85
C LEU A 107 -13.29 2.23 -22.77
N GLY A 108 -12.11 2.43 -22.17
CA GLY A 108 -10.82 2.32 -22.85
C GLY A 108 -10.51 3.44 -23.85
N ILE A 109 -10.89 4.69 -23.60
CA ILE A 109 -10.50 5.84 -24.45
C ILE A 109 -8.99 6.11 -24.28
N PRO A 110 -8.18 6.17 -25.36
CA PRO A 110 -6.76 6.48 -25.24
C PRO A 110 -6.54 7.97 -24.92
N PHE A 111 -5.73 8.26 -23.89
CA PHE A 111 -5.35 9.64 -23.53
C PHE A 111 -3.90 9.98 -23.90
N ALA A 112 -3.04 8.96 -24.00
CA ALA A 112 -1.65 9.09 -24.44
C ALA A 112 -1.33 8.10 -25.57
N GLU A 113 -0.23 8.33 -26.29
CA GLU A 113 0.35 7.35 -27.22
C GLU A 113 0.95 6.15 -26.47
N PRO A 114 1.00 4.95 -27.08
CA PRO A 114 1.52 3.75 -26.44
C PRO A 114 2.97 3.95 -25.97
N PRO A 115 3.28 3.77 -24.67
CA PRO A 115 4.61 4.02 -24.08
C PRO A 115 5.61 2.89 -24.36
N THR A 116 5.64 2.35 -25.59
CA THR A 116 6.36 1.13 -25.95
C THR A 116 7.78 1.39 -26.46
N GLY A 117 8.66 0.39 -26.36
CA GLY A 117 10.02 0.42 -26.92
C GLY A 117 10.84 1.61 -26.42
N ARG A 118 11.23 2.53 -27.31
CA ARG A 118 11.97 3.76 -26.94
C ARG A 118 11.16 4.76 -26.10
N GLN A 119 9.85 4.58 -25.95
CA GLN A 119 9.01 5.37 -25.05
C GLN A 119 8.82 4.70 -23.67
N ARG A 120 9.29 3.46 -23.50
CA ARG A 120 9.33 2.80 -22.20
C ARG A 120 10.20 3.62 -21.24
N PHE A 121 9.73 3.79 -20.00
CA PHE A 121 10.31 4.62 -18.94
C PHE A 121 10.36 6.14 -19.22
N ARG A 122 9.92 6.63 -20.38
CA ARG A 122 9.81 8.07 -20.68
C ARG A 122 8.43 8.64 -20.29
N PRO A 123 8.30 9.96 -20.08
CA PRO A 123 7.02 10.63 -19.90
C PRO A 123 6.01 10.31 -21.02
N PRO A 124 4.68 10.34 -20.75
CA PRO A 124 3.68 10.13 -21.77
C PRO A 124 3.72 11.21 -22.84
N ILE A 125 3.28 10.86 -24.05
CA ILE A 125 2.99 11.79 -25.13
C ILE A 125 1.48 11.82 -25.30
N ALA A 126 0.84 13.00 -25.26
CA ALA A 126 -0.61 13.10 -25.44
C ALA A 126 -1.06 12.47 -26.76
N LYS A 127 -2.20 11.77 -26.75
CA LYS A 127 -2.69 11.04 -27.93
C LYS A 127 -2.92 11.98 -29.11
N LYS A 128 -2.45 11.63 -30.30
CA LYS A 128 -2.71 12.42 -31.53
C LYS A 128 -4.18 12.32 -31.93
N PRO A 129 -4.77 13.37 -32.54
CA PRO A 129 -6.15 13.31 -33.03
C PRO A 129 -6.37 12.23 -34.09
N TRP A 130 -7.59 11.70 -34.16
CA TRP A 130 -7.98 10.61 -35.06
C TRP A 130 -9.30 10.89 -35.80
N THR A 131 -9.47 10.31 -36.99
CA THR A 131 -10.64 10.53 -37.86
C THR A 131 -11.74 9.48 -37.68
N GLU A 132 -11.35 8.22 -37.47
CA GLU A 132 -12.28 7.08 -37.40
C GLU A 132 -12.96 6.99 -36.03
N VAL A 133 -14.19 6.49 -35.96
CA VAL A 133 -14.91 6.39 -34.68
C VAL A 133 -14.22 5.40 -33.76
N PHE A 134 -13.72 5.87 -32.62
CA PHE A 134 -13.18 5.00 -31.57
C PHE A 134 -14.33 4.38 -30.76
N GLU A 135 -14.51 3.07 -30.89
CA GLU A 135 -15.56 2.28 -30.22
C GLU A 135 -15.17 1.93 -28.78
N ALA A 136 -15.30 2.93 -27.88
CA ALA A 136 -15.05 2.85 -26.45
C ALA A 136 -16.09 1.99 -25.71
N THR A 137 -16.14 0.69 -26.02
CA THR A 137 -17.16 -0.26 -25.58
C THR A 137 -16.58 -1.46 -24.80
N ARG A 138 -15.27 -1.47 -24.55
CA ARG A 138 -14.52 -2.57 -23.93
C ARG A 138 -13.53 -2.04 -22.91
N GLN A 139 -13.33 -2.76 -21.81
CA GLN A 139 -12.31 -2.41 -20.82
C GLN A 139 -10.90 -2.37 -21.47
N PRO A 140 -10.03 -1.42 -21.05
CA PRO A 140 -8.68 -1.32 -21.59
C PRO A 140 -7.78 -2.47 -21.14
N ARG A 141 -6.65 -2.63 -21.84
CA ARG A 141 -5.53 -3.49 -21.42
C ARG A 141 -4.92 -2.94 -20.13
N SER A 142 -4.59 -3.82 -19.20
CA SER A 142 -3.96 -3.46 -17.92
C SER A 142 -2.46 -3.23 -18.14
N CYS A 143 -1.87 -2.25 -17.42
CA CYS A 143 -0.43 -2.00 -17.53
C CYS A 143 0.39 -3.20 -17.01
N PRO A 144 1.64 -3.42 -17.49
CA PRO A 144 2.41 -4.59 -17.12
C PRO A 144 2.77 -4.57 -15.64
N GLN A 145 2.45 -5.65 -14.96
CA GLN A 145 2.59 -5.81 -13.51
C GLN A 145 2.73 -7.29 -13.16
N SER A 146 3.37 -7.60 -12.03
CA SER A 146 3.29 -8.93 -11.46
C SER A 146 1.86 -9.26 -11.00
N ARG A 147 1.53 -10.54 -10.95
CA ARG A 147 0.23 -11.06 -10.49
C ARG A 147 0.39 -11.70 -9.11
N ASP A 148 -0.53 -11.43 -8.18
CA ASP A 148 -0.57 -12.18 -6.92
C ASP A 148 -0.96 -13.63 -7.20
N ASN A 149 -0.08 -14.54 -6.79
CA ASN A 149 -0.29 -15.99 -6.85
C ASN A 149 0.08 -16.65 -5.50
N TYR A 150 0.03 -15.90 -4.39
CA TYR A 150 0.24 -16.42 -3.04
C TYR A 150 -1.01 -17.19 -2.58
N PHE A 151 -2.15 -16.49 -2.44
CA PHE A 151 -3.47 -17.08 -2.15
C PHE A 151 -4.23 -17.44 -3.44
N GLN A 152 -3.74 -18.44 -4.18
CA GLN A 152 -4.30 -18.83 -5.48
C GLN A 152 -5.76 -19.27 -5.38
N ASN A 153 -6.60 -18.81 -6.32
CA ASN A 153 -8.04 -19.09 -6.43
C ASN A 153 -8.90 -18.57 -5.25
N PHE A 154 -8.34 -17.74 -4.36
CA PHE A 154 -9.09 -17.11 -3.29
C PHE A 154 -9.60 -15.72 -3.71
N ALA A 155 -10.92 -15.53 -3.69
CA ALA A 155 -11.57 -14.33 -4.23
C ALA A 155 -11.12 -13.01 -3.59
N GLY A 156 -10.84 -12.99 -2.27
CA GLY A 156 -10.38 -11.78 -1.56
C GLY A 156 -8.94 -11.34 -1.88
N ALA A 157 -8.19 -12.16 -2.64
CA ALA A 157 -6.92 -11.78 -3.26
C ALA A 157 -7.11 -11.55 -4.78
N GLU A 158 -7.85 -12.45 -5.45
CA GLU A 158 -8.07 -12.39 -6.90
C GLU A 158 -8.80 -11.12 -7.36
N MET A 159 -9.67 -10.53 -6.52
CA MET A 159 -10.36 -9.26 -6.83
C MET A 159 -9.42 -8.07 -7.09
N TRP A 160 -8.14 -8.17 -6.68
CA TRP A 160 -7.11 -7.14 -6.90
C TRP A 160 -6.18 -7.46 -8.07
N ASN A 161 -6.23 -8.69 -8.61
CA ASN A 161 -5.44 -9.09 -9.77
C ASN A 161 -6.01 -8.49 -11.06
N ALA A 162 -5.14 -8.09 -11.99
CA ALA A 162 -5.54 -7.52 -13.27
C ALA A 162 -6.48 -8.44 -14.06
N ASN A 163 -7.72 -7.98 -14.29
CA ASN A 163 -8.80 -8.73 -14.95
C ASN A 163 -8.85 -8.55 -16.47
N THR A 164 -7.91 -7.81 -17.07
CA THR A 164 -7.73 -7.67 -18.53
C THR A 164 -6.30 -8.00 -18.96
N PRO A 165 -6.05 -8.35 -20.25
CA PRO A 165 -4.72 -8.69 -20.72
C PRO A 165 -3.68 -7.60 -20.43
N LEU A 166 -2.50 -8.03 -19.96
CA LEU A 166 -1.37 -7.15 -19.71
C LEU A 166 -0.76 -6.68 -21.04
N ASP A 167 -0.48 -5.38 -21.16
CA ASP A 167 0.15 -4.77 -22.33
C ASP A 167 0.87 -3.47 -21.95
N GLU A 168 1.92 -3.10 -22.69
CA GLU A 168 2.51 -1.75 -22.56
C GLU A 168 1.58 -0.69 -23.16
N ASP A 169 0.72 -1.02 -24.13
CA ASP A 169 -0.34 -0.12 -24.63
C ASP A 169 -1.55 -0.06 -23.67
N CYS A 170 -1.31 0.50 -22.49
CA CYS A 170 -2.29 0.54 -21.40
C CYS A 170 -2.85 1.93 -21.07
N LEU A 171 -2.34 3.02 -21.66
CA LEU A 171 -2.66 4.42 -21.28
C LEU A 171 -4.02 4.92 -21.78
N HIS A 172 -5.06 4.34 -21.18
CA HIS A 172 -6.46 4.52 -21.49
C HIS A 172 -7.27 4.89 -20.24
N LEU A 173 -8.45 5.47 -20.43
CA LEU A 173 -9.39 5.83 -19.37
C LEU A 173 -10.84 5.45 -19.70
N ASN A 174 -11.64 5.33 -18.66
CA ASN A 174 -13.06 5.01 -18.68
C ASN A 174 -13.88 6.24 -18.23
N VAL A 175 -15.08 6.43 -18.77
CA VAL A 175 -16.01 7.50 -18.40
C VAL A 175 -17.43 6.93 -18.28
N TRP A 176 -18.11 7.21 -17.15
CA TRP A 176 -19.50 6.84 -16.90
C TRP A 176 -20.35 8.09 -16.63
N VAL A 177 -21.53 8.15 -17.26
CA VAL A 177 -22.48 9.26 -17.15
C VAL A 177 -23.90 8.72 -17.00
N ALA A 178 -24.64 9.16 -16.00
CA ALA A 178 -26.03 8.75 -15.79
C ALA A 178 -26.94 9.11 -16.98
N GLY A 179 -27.87 8.21 -17.31
CA GLY A 179 -28.83 8.36 -18.41
C GLY A 179 -28.22 8.29 -19.81
N HIS A 180 -28.99 8.71 -20.82
CA HIS A 180 -28.60 8.72 -22.24
C HIS A 180 -28.36 10.13 -22.81
N GLN A 181 -28.77 11.20 -22.10
CA GLN A 181 -28.82 12.57 -22.62
C GLN A 181 -27.52 13.37 -22.39
N ILE A 182 -26.36 12.72 -22.53
CA ILE A 182 -25.02 13.28 -22.29
C ILE A 182 -24.82 14.69 -22.89
N ASN A 183 -25.24 14.91 -24.13
CA ASN A 183 -25.03 16.16 -24.87
C ASN A 183 -26.20 17.16 -24.76
N GLN A 184 -27.21 16.88 -23.93
CA GLN A 184 -28.44 17.67 -23.80
C GLN A 184 -28.74 18.10 -22.35
N ARG A 185 -27.80 17.86 -21.41
CA ARG A 185 -27.96 18.27 -20.01
C ARG A 185 -27.98 19.79 -19.87
N PRO A 186 -28.92 20.39 -19.10
CA PRO A 186 -29.00 21.83 -18.91
C PRO A 186 -27.92 22.40 -17.97
N ARG A 187 -27.18 21.53 -17.26
CA ARG A 187 -26.02 21.87 -16.43
C ARG A 187 -24.97 20.78 -16.55
N LEU A 188 -23.69 21.15 -16.56
CA LEU A 188 -22.59 20.21 -16.41
C LEU A 188 -22.56 19.64 -14.98
N LEU A 189 -22.12 18.39 -14.84
CA LEU A 189 -22.05 17.65 -13.58
C LEU A 189 -20.68 17.77 -12.91
N PRO A 190 -20.57 17.61 -11.57
CA PRO A 190 -19.27 17.38 -10.93
C PRO A 190 -18.60 16.13 -11.53
N VAL A 191 -17.28 16.14 -11.57
CA VAL A 191 -16.48 15.03 -12.12
C VAL A 191 -15.67 14.39 -11.00
N MET A 192 -15.76 13.07 -10.86
CA MET A 192 -14.96 12.30 -9.91
C MET A 192 -13.95 11.43 -10.67
N VAL A 193 -12.65 11.69 -10.48
CA VAL A 193 -11.56 10.99 -11.18
C VAL A 193 -10.85 10.03 -10.23
N TRP A 194 -10.93 8.74 -10.51
CA TRP A 194 -10.36 7.65 -9.70
C TRP A 194 -8.90 7.36 -10.06
N VAL A 195 -8.04 7.30 -9.03
CA VAL A 195 -6.70 6.71 -9.07
C VAL A 195 -6.71 5.44 -8.24
N PHE A 196 -6.41 4.29 -8.86
CA PHE A 196 -6.39 3.01 -8.14
C PHE A 196 -5.17 2.85 -7.22
N GLY A 197 -5.33 2.03 -6.17
CA GLY A 197 -4.26 1.55 -5.31
C GLY A 197 -3.54 0.30 -5.87
N GLY A 198 -2.51 -0.16 -5.15
CA GLY A 198 -1.67 -1.30 -5.56
C GLY A 198 -0.16 -1.13 -5.30
N GLY A 199 0.23 -0.42 -4.23
CA GLY A 199 1.63 -0.25 -3.83
C GLY A 199 2.57 0.34 -4.89
N PHE A 200 2.04 1.06 -5.88
CA PHE A 200 2.72 1.51 -7.11
C PHE A 200 3.24 0.39 -8.04
N TRP A 201 3.09 -0.90 -7.71
CA TRP A 201 3.58 -2.03 -8.50
C TRP A 201 2.48 -2.78 -9.27
N SER A 202 1.22 -2.69 -8.83
CA SER A 202 0.04 -3.34 -9.44
C SER A 202 -1.20 -2.43 -9.42
N GLY A 203 -2.31 -2.95 -9.93
CA GLY A 203 -3.61 -2.26 -10.05
C GLY A 203 -4.01 -1.99 -11.49
N THR A 204 -5.31 -1.78 -11.72
CA THR A 204 -5.87 -1.40 -13.03
C THR A 204 -7.22 -0.72 -12.87
N ALA A 205 -7.56 0.19 -13.78
CA ALA A 205 -8.84 0.91 -13.80
C ALA A 205 -10.03 0.05 -14.26
N SER A 206 -9.78 -1.22 -14.62
CA SER A 206 -10.79 -2.18 -15.10
C SER A 206 -11.33 -3.14 -14.03
N LEU A 207 -10.81 -3.15 -12.79
CA LEU A 207 -11.30 -4.02 -11.72
C LEU A 207 -12.78 -3.78 -11.42
N ASP A 208 -13.54 -4.86 -11.17
CA ASP A 208 -15.00 -4.79 -11.03
C ASP A 208 -15.45 -3.97 -9.81
N VAL A 209 -14.62 -3.93 -8.76
CA VAL A 209 -14.84 -3.10 -7.55
C VAL A 209 -14.70 -1.58 -7.81
N TYR A 210 -14.20 -1.19 -9.00
CA TYR A 210 -14.11 0.21 -9.46
C TYR A 210 -15.18 0.57 -10.51
N ASP A 211 -16.24 -0.23 -10.65
CA ASP A 211 -17.30 0.00 -11.64
C ASP A 211 -18.10 1.29 -11.35
N GLY A 212 -17.81 2.34 -12.13
CA GLY A 212 -18.42 3.66 -11.97
C GLY A 212 -19.91 3.77 -12.26
N LYS A 213 -20.58 2.73 -12.80
CA LYS A 213 -22.02 2.80 -13.16
C LYS A 213 -22.92 3.08 -11.96
N ILE A 214 -22.69 2.45 -10.81
CA ILE A 214 -23.58 2.62 -9.64
C ILE A 214 -23.39 4.02 -9.05
N LEU A 215 -22.17 4.40 -8.68
CA LEU A 215 -21.86 5.76 -8.21
C LEU A 215 -22.36 6.85 -9.17
N SER A 216 -22.12 6.73 -10.48
CA SER A 216 -22.60 7.71 -11.46
C SER A 216 -24.14 7.81 -11.48
N SER A 217 -24.86 6.69 -11.46
CA SER A 217 -26.33 6.66 -11.61
C SER A 217 -27.13 6.85 -10.32
N GLU A 218 -26.56 6.56 -9.16
CA GLU A 218 -27.16 6.87 -7.86
C GLU A 218 -27.06 8.36 -7.52
N GLU A 219 -25.95 9.00 -7.91
CA GLU A 219 -25.63 10.37 -7.51
C GLU A 219 -25.77 11.44 -8.63
N ASP A 220 -25.90 11.06 -9.90
CA ASP A 220 -25.83 12.02 -11.03
C ASP A 220 -24.49 12.79 -11.03
N VAL A 221 -23.39 12.03 -11.08
CA VAL A 221 -22.01 12.54 -11.23
C VAL A 221 -21.34 11.87 -12.42
N VAL A 222 -20.36 12.54 -13.03
CA VAL A 222 -19.50 11.89 -14.04
C VAL A 222 -18.36 11.20 -13.33
N VAL A 223 -18.25 9.88 -13.48
CA VAL A 223 -17.13 9.10 -12.93
C VAL A 223 -16.12 8.84 -14.06
N VAL A 224 -14.84 9.04 -13.77
CA VAL A 224 -13.72 8.72 -14.65
C VAL A 224 -12.76 7.81 -13.90
N SER A 225 -12.22 6.78 -14.53
CA SER A 225 -11.07 6.02 -14.01
C SER A 225 -9.99 5.89 -15.09
N MET A 226 -8.72 5.82 -14.70
CA MET A 226 -7.60 5.92 -15.65
C MET A 226 -6.46 4.95 -15.32
N ASN A 227 -5.89 4.34 -16.35
CA ASN A 227 -4.67 3.57 -16.23
C ASN A 227 -3.44 4.48 -16.22
N TYR A 228 -2.47 4.14 -15.38
CA TYR A 228 -1.14 4.73 -15.33
C TYR A 228 -0.12 3.61 -15.22
N ARG A 229 1.11 3.82 -15.72
CA ARG A 229 2.15 2.80 -15.58
C ARG A 229 2.51 2.60 -14.11
N VAL A 230 2.50 1.34 -13.70
CA VAL A 230 2.94 0.84 -12.38
C VAL A 230 4.30 0.15 -12.54
N SER A 231 4.84 -0.39 -11.45
CA SER A 231 6.09 -1.17 -11.45
C SER A 231 7.26 -0.31 -11.97
N LEU A 232 8.38 -0.93 -12.36
CA LEU A 232 9.51 -0.23 -12.98
C LEU A 232 9.09 0.55 -14.25
N PHE A 233 8.01 0.15 -14.94
CA PHE A 233 7.49 0.86 -16.12
C PHE A 233 6.98 2.27 -15.80
N GLY A 234 6.48 2.48 -14.57
CA GLY A 234 6.03 3.78 -14.07
C GLY A 234 7.07 4.55 -13.25
N PHE A 235 8.00 3.86 -12.60
CA PHE A 235 8.80 4.42 -11.51
C PHE A 235 10.32 4.16 -11.58
N LEU A 236 10.85 3.60 -12.66
CA LEU A 236 12.30 3.52 -12.88
C LEU A 236 12.93 4.93 -12.93
N TYR A 237 13.91 5.17 -12.07
CA TYR A 237 14.68 6.40 -11.99
C TYR A 237 16.18 6.12 -12.21
N LEU A 238 16.81 6.88 -13.10
CA LEU A 238 18.26 6.88 -13.35
C LEU A 238 18.87 8.29 -13.39
N GLY A 239 18.10 9.33 -13.06
CA GLY A 239 18.52 10.73 -13.27
C GLY A 239 18.69 11.13 -14.74
N LEU A 240 18.15 10.34 -15.67
CA LEU A 240 18.28 10.51 -17.12
C LEU A 240 16.94 10.94 -17.74
N ALA A 241 16.98 11.70 -18.84
CA ALA A 241 15.77 12.04 -19.61
C ALA A 241 14.99 10.81 -20.14
N ASP A 242 15.67 9.66 -20.24
CA ASP A 242 15.09 8.38 -20.70
C ASP A 242 14.53 7.51 -19.55
N ALA A 243 14.82 7.86 -18.30
CA ALA A 243 14.24 7.29 -17.08
C ALA A 243 14.29 8.34 -15.94
N PRO A 244 13.42 9.37 -15.99
CA PRO A 244 13.45 10.49 -15.04
C PRO A 244 12.73 10.19 -13.72
N GLY A 245 12.24 8.95 -13.51
CA GLY A 245 11.28 8.62 -12.45
C GLY A 245 9.89 9.21 -12.72
N ASN A 246 8.96 8.94 -11.80
CA ASN A 246 7.61 9.53 -11.74
C ASN A 246 6.73 9.42 -13.00
N VAL A 247 7.08 8.64 -14.04
CA VAL A 247 6.35 8.66 -15.31
C VAL A 247 4.92 8.12 -15.17
N GLY A 248 4.64 7.27 -14.18
CA GLY A 248 3.27 6.92 -13.78
C GLY A 248 2.45 8.10 -13.25
N LEU A 249 3.05 9.01 -12.47
CA LEU A 249 2.38 10.26 -12.04
C LEU A 249 2.21 11.24 -13.22
N LEU A 250 3.11 11.19 -14.21
CA LEU A 250 2.97 11.96 -15.44
C LEU A 250 1.87 11.39 -16.35
N ASP A 251 1.64 10.07 -16.36
CA ASP A 251 0.49 9.43 -17.02
C ASP A 251 -0.83 9.92 -16.39
N GLN A 252 -0.93 9.87 -15.06
CA GLN A 252 -2.07 10.43 -14.31
C GLN A 252 -2.28 11.93 -14.62
N LEU A 253 -1.19 12.70 -14.73
CA LEU A 253 -1.25 14.12 -15.12
C LEU A 253 -1.73 14.34 -16.56
N GLU A 254 -1.39 13.49 -17.53
CA GLU A 254 -1.91 13.62 -18.90
C GLU A 254 -3.37 13.16 -19.01
N ALA A 255 -3.79 12.18 -18.22
CA ALA A 255 -5.21 11.84 -18.05
C ALA A 255 -6.00 13.01 -17.40
N LEU A 256 -5.47 13.68 -16.37
CA LEU A 256 -6.07 14.88 -15.77
C LEU A 256 -6.20 16.02 -16.78
N LYS A 257 -5.17 16.27 -17.61
CA LYS A 257 -5.26 17.24 -18.73
C LYS A 257 -6.29 16.80 -19.77
N TRP A 258 -6.39 15.51 -20.08
CA TRP A 258 -7.41 14.98 -20.99
C TRP A 258 -8.82 15.25 -20.45
N VAL A 259 -9.06 14.99 -19.16
CA VAL A 259 -10.35 15.29 -18.49
C VAL A 259 -10.66 16.77 -18.59
N HIS A 260 -9.72 17.65 -18.21
CA HIS A 260 -9.92 19.09 -18.26
C HIS A 260 -10.19 19.63 -19.68
N ARG A 261 -9.59 19.03 -20.73
CA ARG A 261 -9.86 19.38 -22.14
C ARG A 261 -11.20 18.85 -22.65
N ASN A 262 -11.61 17.65 -22.25
CA ASN A 262 -12.63 16.86 -22.96
C ASN A 262 -13.93 16.60 -22.19
N ILE A 263 -13.94 16.63 -20.85
CA ILE A 263 -15.07 16.06 -20.08
C ILE A 263 -16.39 16.82 -20.26
N ALA A 264 -16.34 18.09 -20.69
CA ALA A 264 -17.50 18.88 -21.10
C ALA A 264 -18.30 18.22 -22.24
N ALA A 265 -17.63 17.51 -23.16
CA ALA A 265 -18.29 16.78 -24.25
C ALA A 265 -19.04 15.52 -23.77
N PHE A 266 -18.84 15.11 -22.53
CA PHE A 266 -19.55 14.01 -21.85
C PHE A 266 -20.56 14.53 -20.81
N GLY A 267 -20.74 15.86 -20.69
CA GLY A 267 -21.63 16.49 -19.71
C GLY A 267 -21.01 16.74 -18.33
N GLY A 268 -19.70 16.56 -18.15
CA GLY A 268 -18.97 16.88 -16.92
C GLY A 268 -18.37 18.29 -16.91
N ASP A 269 -18.22 18.88 -15.73
CA ASP A 269 -17.67 20.23 -15.54
C ASP A 269 -16.14 20.17 -15.36
N PRO A 270 -15.32 20.66 -16.32
CA PRO A 270 -13.86 20.65 -16.21
C PRO A 270 -13.31 21.60 -15.13
N SER A 271 -14.17 22.39 -14.47
CA SER A 271 -13.84 23.23 -13.33
C SER A 271 -14.26 22.65 -11.97
N ASP A 272 -15.15 21.65 -11.93
CA ASP A 272 -15.66 21.00 -10.70
C ASP A 272 -15.19 19.54 -10.58
N VAL A 273 -13.92 19.31 -10.93
CA VAL A 273 -13.24 18.01 -10.89
C VAL A 273 -12.72 17.71 -9.47
N THR A 274 -13.04 16.53 -8.96
CA THR A 274 -12.56 16.00 -7.68
C THR A 274 -11.73 14.74 -7.92
N LEU A 275 -10.47 14.76 -7.49
CA LEU A 275 -9.55 13.62 -7.63
C LEU A 275 -9.67 12.73 -6.39
N PHE A 276 -9.97 11.44 -6.55
CA PHE A 276 -10.09 10.49 -5.46
C PHE A 276 -9.29 9.21 -5.73
N GLY A 277 -8.80 8.57 -4.68
CA GLY A 277 -8.00 7.37 -4.77
C GLY A 277 -7.82 6.72 -3.41
N GLU A 278 -7.40 5.46 -3.42
CA GLU A 278 -7.14 4.64 -2.23
C GLU A 278 -5.70 4.09 -2.25
N SER A 279 -5.08 3.87 -1.08
CA SER A 279 -3.73 3.33 -0.94
C SER A 279 -2.70 4.13 -1.76
N ALA A 280 -1.95 3.48 -2.68
CA ALA A 280 -1.04 4.15 -3.62
C ALA A 280 -1.74 5.17 -4.56
N GLY A 281 -3.03 4.99 -4.81
CA GLY A 281 -3.88 5.98 -5.47
C GLY A 281 -4.12 7.21 -4.60
N ALA A 282 -4.41 7.04 -3.31
CA ALA A 282 -4.50 8.16 -2.35
C ALA A 282 -3.16 8.89 -2.18
N ALA A 283 -2.05 8.14 -2.12
CA ALA A 283 -0.71 8.70 -2.18
C ALA A 283 -0.53 9.52 -3.48
N SER A 284 -0.92 8.99 -4.64
CA SER A 284 -0.91 9.72 -5.92
C SER A 284 -1.74 11.01 -5.89
N VAL A 285 -2.98 10.99 -5.38
CA VAL A 285 -3.82 12.20 -5.20
C VAL A 285 -3.08 13.23 -4.34
N SER A 286 -2.47 12.78 -3.25
CA SER A 286 -1.71 13.64 -2.34
C SER A 286 -0.41 14.19 -2.96
N LEU A 287 0.22 13.46 -3.88
CA LEU A 287 1.34 13.93 -4.69
C LEU A 287 0.89 14.97 -5.73
N HIS A 288 -0.30 14.83 -6.32
CA HIS A 288 -0.91 15.86 -7.17
C HIS A 288 -1.31 17.13 -6.40
N LEU A 289 -1.61 17.05 -5.09
CA LEU A 289 -1.81 18.23 -4.21
C LEU A 289 -0.52 19.01 -3.98
N LEU A 290 0.61 18.31 -3.92
CA LEU A 290 1.94 18.87 -3.72
C LEU A 290 2.53 19.41 -5.04
N SER A 291 2.43 18.65 -6.13
CA SER A 291 2.98 18.99 -7.44
C SER A 291 2.42 20.32 -8.00
N PRO A 292 3.26 21.30 -8.40
CA PRO A 292 2.79 22.53 -9.04
C PRO A 292 2.16 22.26 -10.42
N LEU A 293 2.63 21.25 -11.14
CA LEU A 293 2.17 20.90 -12.49
C LEU A 293 0.70 20.47 -12.53
N SER A 294 0.20 19.90 -11.43
CA SER A 294 -1.11 19.25 -11.36
C SER A 294 -2.24 20.17 -10.89
N ARG A 295 -1.90 21.23 -10.14
CA ARG A 295 -2.86 22.10 -9.43
C ARG A 295 -3.96 22.73 -10.30
N PRO A 296 -3.76 23.04 -11.60
CA PRO A 296 -4.82 23.62 -12.45
C PRO A 296 -5.95 22.65 -12.83
N TYR A 297 -5.71 21.34 -12.85
CA TYR A 297 -6.58 20.37 -13.55
C TYR A 297 -7.66 19.72 -12.68
N TYR A 298 -7.70 20.05 -11.39
CA TYR A 298 -8.75 19.61 -10.47
C TYR A 298 -9.04 20.68 -9.41
N LYS A 299 -10.16 20.53 -8.70
CA LYS A 299 -10.65 21.46 -7.68
C LYS A 299 -10.43 20.92 -6.26
N ARG A 300 -10.83 19.67 -6.01
CA ARG A 300 -10.85 19.03 -4.67
C ARG A 300 -10.15 17.67 -4.68
N ALA A 301 -9.88 17.13 -3.48
CA ALA A 301 -9.21 15.84 -3.32
C ALA A 301 -9.84 14.96 -2.24
N ILE A 302 -9.82 13.64 -2.46
CA ILE A 302 -10.18 12.61 -1.47
C ILE A 302 -9.03 11.60 -1.35
N LEU A 303 -8.56 11.34 -0.12
CA LEU A 303 -7.42 10.47 0.20
C LEU A 303 -7.89 9.32 1.11
N GLN A 304 -8.11 8.14 0.54
CA GLN A 304 -8.54 6.96 1.28
C GLN A 304 -7.32 6.11 1.68
N SER A 305 -7.08 5.93 2.97
CA SER A 305 -6.11 4.97 3.51
C SER A 305 -4.67 5.12 2.97
N GLY A 306 -4.25 6.33 2.58
CA GLY A 306 -2.90 6.60 2.05
C GLY A 306 -2.55 8.09 1.85
N ALA A 307 -1.25 8.42 1.91
CA ALA A 307 -0.73 9.78 1.75
C ALA A 307 0.79 9.82 1.43
N ALA A 308 1.27 10.88 0.79
CA ALA A 308 2.69 11.11 0.44
C ALA A 308 3.64 11.32 1.64
N THR A 309 3.10 11.31 2.85
CA THR A 309 3.86 11.32 4.12
C THR A 309 4.10 9.90 4.67
N ALA A 310 3.50 8.88 4.06
CA ALA A 310 3.68 7.48 4.42
C ALA A 310 5.09 6.96 4.06
N PRO A 311 5.71 6.08 4.86
CA PRO A 311 7.09 5.62 4.64
C PRO A 311 7.36 4.91 3.32
N TRP A 312 6.32 4.35 2.69
CA TRP A 312 6.40 3.58 1.43
C TRP A 312 6.06 4.42 0.19
N ALA A 313 5.58 5.65 0.36
CA ALA A 313 5.01 6.43 -0.74
C ALA A 313 6.06 7.10 -1.65
N LEU A 314 7.31 7.21 -1.20
CA LEU A 314 8.45 7.72 -1.95
C LEU A 314 9.72 6.96 -1.58
N GLU A 315 10.67 6.88 -2.50
CA GLU A 315 12.06 6.47 -2.25
C GLU A 315 13.05 7.57 -2.70
N SER A 316 14.26 7.49 -2.21
CA SER A 316 15.40 8.33 -2.54
C SER A 316 16.01 8.00 -3.91
N ALA A 317 16.52 9.03 -4.59
CA ALA A 317 17.13 8.91 -5.91
C ALA A 317 18.29 7.89 -5.94
N ASP A 318 19.15 7.90 -4.92
CA ASP A 318 20.31 7.00 -4.82
C ASP A 318 19.87 5.53 -4.71
N VAL A 319 18.88 5.23 -3.85
CA VAL A 319 18.38 3.85 -3.66
C VAL A 319 17.66 3.34 -4.91
N LEU A 320 16.91 4.19 -5.65
CA LEU A 320 16.32 3.76 -6.92
C LEU A 320 17.39 3.46 -7.99
N ILE A 321 18.51 4.19 -8.00
CA ILE A 321 19.66 3.89 -8.87
C ILE A 321 20.32 2.57 -8.45
N GLU A 322 20.54 2.32 -7.16
CA GLU A 322 21.06 1.04 -6.66
C GLU A 322 20.13 -0.13 -7.04
N ARG A 323 18.82 0.00 -6.87
CA ARG A 323 17.81 -1.00 -7.29
C ARG A 323 17.87 -1.27 -8.80
N ALA A 324 18.04 -0.23 -9.63
CA ALA A 324 18.19 -0.39 -11.08
C ALA A 324 19.51 -1.09 -11.47
N LEU A 325 20.58 -0.89 -10.71
CA LEU A 325 21.87 -1.59 -10.90
C LEU A 325 21.81 -3.06 -10.47
N LEU A 326 20.99 -3.41 -9.46
CA LEU A 326 20.70 -4.80 -9.11
C LEU A 326 19.88 -5.50 -10.23
N LEU A 327 18.85 -4.83 -10.76
CA LEU A 327 18.07 -5.32 -11.90
C LEU A 327 18.96 -5.57 -13.15
N SER A 328 19.98 -4.74 -13.36
CA SER A 328 20.94 -4.87 -14.48
C SER A 328 21.61 -6.24 -14.56
N GLU A 329 22.02 -6.82 -13.43
CA GLU A 329 22.68 -8.13 -13.37
C GLU A 329 21.71 -9.25 -13.81
N ALA A 330 20.45 -9.19 -13.36
CA ALA A 330 19.41 -10.14 -13.72
C ALA A 330 18.88 -9.98 -15.17
N CYS A 331 18.87 -8.74 -15.69
CA CYS A 331 18.52 -8.44 -17.07
C CYS A 331 19.69 -8.60 -18.07
N GLN A 332 20.86 -9.07 -17.62
CA GLN A 332 22.06 -9.29 -18.43
C GLN A 332 22.56 -8.03 -19.17
N CYS A 333 22.37 -6.86 -18.56
CA CYS A 333 22.65 -5.56 -19.20
C CYS A 333 24.11 -5.12 -19.19
N ASN A 334 25.03 -5.95 -18.67
CA ASN A 334 26.49 -5.73 -18.65
C ASN A 334 26.96 -4.40 -18.01
N VAL A 335 26.15 -3.86 -17.10
CA VAL A 335 26.49 -2.77 -16.17
C VAL A 335 26.28 -3.32 -14.76
N THR A 336 27.20 -3.08 -13.81
CA THR A 336 27.12 -3.69 -12.47
C THR A 336 27.12 -2.63 -11.36
N ILE A 337 26.54 -2.97 -10.22
CA ILE A 337 26.63 -2.14 -9.00
C ILE A 337 28.07 -2.05 -8.43
N ARG A 338 29.01 -2.83 -8.99
CA ARG A 338 30.43 -2.83 -8.63
C ARG A 338 31.26 -1.91 -9.54
N ASP A 339 30.67 -1.39 -10.61
CA ASP A 339 31.33 -0.46 -11.52
C ASP A 339 31.53 0.89 -10.81
N ARG A 340 32.76 1.40 -10.78
CA ARG A 340 33.06 2.69 -10.09
C ARG A 340 32.31 3.89 -10.69
N ASN A 341 31.84 3.76 -11.93
CA ASN A 341 31.00 4.74 -12.62
C ASN A 341 30.18 3.98 -13.68
N PRO A 342 28.99 3.44 -13.33
CA PRO A 342 28.19 2.60 -14.23
C PRO A 342 27.64 3.41 -15.41
N ASP A 343 27.64 2.83 -16.62
CA ASP A 343 27.02 3.47 -17.80
C ASP A 343 25.49 3.34 -17.74
N LEU A 344 24.85 4.27 -17.03
CA LEU A 344 23.39 4.33 -16.93
C LEU A 344 22.71 4.53 -18.31
N LEU A 345 23.42 5.07 -19.30
CA LEU A 345 22.92 5.19 -20.68
C LEU A 345 22.96 3.82 -21.39
N ALA A 346 23.92 2.94 -21.10
CA ALA A 346 23.88 1.54 -21.55
C ALA A 346 22.77 0.76 -20.85
N LEU A 347 22.63 0.93 -19.53
CA LEU A 347 21.57 0.30 -18.74
C LEU A 347 20.18 0.61 -19.30
N ILE A 348 19.83 1.88 -19.49
CA ILE A 348 18.49 2.23 -20.00
C ILE A 348 18.25 1.72 -21.43
N ARG A 349 19.28 1.76 -22.30
CA ARG A 349 19.20 1.17 -23.66
C ARG A 349 18.92 -0.34 -23.61
N CYS A 350 19.45 -1.06 -22.61
CA CYS A 350 19.18 -2.48 -22.41
C CYS A 350 17.77 -2.72 -21.85
N LEU A 351 17.37 -2.03 -20.78
CA LEU A 351 16.05 -2.20 -20.16
C LEU A 351 14.89 -1.82 -21.11
N GLN A 352 15.09 -0.90 -22.05
CA GLN A 352 14.13 -0.59 -23.12
C GLN A 352 14.00 -1.70 -24.19
N GLN A 353 14.96 -2.64 -24.27
CA GLN A 353 14.95 -3.77 -25.20
C GLN A 353 14.57 -5.11 -24.52
N ALA A 354 14.69 -5.20 -23.19
CA ALA A 354 14.37 -6.40 -22.42
C ALA A 354 12.88 -6.82 -22.58
N PRO A 355 12.56 -8.13 -22.61
CA PRO A 355 11.19 -8.60 -22.55
C PRO A 355 10.47 -8.18 -21.26
N VAL A 356 9.20 -7.78 -21.35
CA VAL A 356 8.36 -7.40 -20.21
C VAL A 356 8.33 -8.49 -19.13
N SER A 357 8.28 -9.76 -19.52
CA SER A 357 8.32 -10.90 -18.61
C SER A 357 9.65 -11.02 -17.84
N GLN A 358 10.79 -10.74 -18.48
CA GLN A 358 12.09 -10.77 -17.82
C GLN A 358 12.24 -9.61 -16.82
N LEU A 359 11.69 -8.44 -17.13
CA LEU A 359 11.67 -7.29 -16.24
C LEU A 359 10.83 -7.58 -14.97
N LEU A 360 9.59 -8.04 -15.13
CA LEU A 360 8.69 -8.35 -14.01
C LEU A 360 9.22 -9.50 -13.13
N GLN A 361 9.79 -10.55 -13.73
CA GLN A 361 10.37 -11.67 -12.97
C GLN A 361 11.53 -11.29 -12.04
N ASN A 362 12.15 -10.11 -12.24
CA ASN A 362 13.32 -9.66 -11.49
C ASN A 362 13.09 -8.28 -10.83
N GLU A 363 11.86 -7.77 -10.81
CA GLU A 363 11.56 -6.42 -10.29
C GLU A 363 11.70 -6.31 -8.76
N TRP A 364 11.54 -7.43 -8.04
CA TRP A 364 11.51 -7.51 -6.58
C TRP A 364 12.92 -7.66 -6.01
N VAL A 365 13.65 -6.55 -5.97
CA VAL A 365 14.99 -6.42 -5.38
C VAL A 365 14.98 -6.00 -3.90
N THR A 366 13.80 -5.77 -3.31
CA THR A 366 13.58 -5.37 -1.91
C THR A 366 13.15 -6.53 -1.02
N TYR A 367 13.39 -6.41 0.29
CA TYR A 367 13.08 -7.46 1.28
C TYR A 367 12.53 -6.92 2.63
N GLU A 368 12.27 -5.61 2.77
CA GLU A 368 11.65 -5.07 3.99
C GLU A 368 10.12 -4.96 3.86
N PHE A 369 9.43 -4.92 5.00
CA PHE A 369 7.96 -4.90 5.01
C PHE A 369 7.40 -3.59 4.45
N LEU A 370 6.49 -3.71 3.47
CA LEU A 370 5.94 -2.59 2.69
C LEU A 370 7.02 -1.72 2.02
N ASP A 371 8.19 -2.28 1.73
CA ASP A 371 9.23 -1.66 0.90
C ASP A 371 9.03 -2.05 -0.58
N PHE A 372 8.14 -1.33 -1.27
CA PHE A 372 7.87 -1.56 -2.68
C PHE A 372 9.09 -1.14 -3.54
N PRO A 373 9.52 -1.95 -4.52
CA PRO A 373 10.80 -1.75 -5.19
C PRO A 373 10.85 -0.48 -6.07
N TRP A 374 9.72 -0.08 -6.66
CA TRP A 374 9.62 1.05 -7.60
C TRP A 374 8.49 1.99 -7.17
N THR A 375 8.85 3.18 -6.69
CA THR A 375 7.94 4.17 -6.09
C THR A 375 8.30 5.59 -6.55
N PRO A 376 7.43 6.59 -6.31
CA PRO A 376 7.75 8.00 -6.60
C PRO A 376 9.06 8.51 -5.96
N VAL A 377 9.63 9.54 -6.58
CA VAL A 377 10.90 10.16 -6.17
C VAL A 377 10.79 11.69 -6.20
N VAL A 378 11.62 12.39 -5.43
CA VAL A 378 11.81 13.84 -5.62
C VAL A 378 12.70 14.06 -6.85
N ASP A 379 12.07 14.39 -7.97
CA ASP A 379 12.67 14.56 -9.30
C ASP A 379 13.03 16.03 -9.62
N HIS A 380 12.65 16.97 -8.74
CA HIS A 380 12.69 18.41 -8.95
C HIS A 380 11.89 18.91 -10.18
N HIS A 381 10.95 18.09 -10.67
CA HIS A 381 10.08 18.40 -11.82
C HIS A 381 8.59 18.23 -11.47
N PHE A 382 8.16 17.01 -11.16
CA PHE A 382 6.82 16.76 -10.62
C PHE A 382 6.75 17.10 -9.14
N LEU A 383 7.78 16.75 -8.36
CA LEU A 383 7.97 17.16 -6.96
C LEU A 383 9.20 18.06 -6.87
N THR A 384 9.01 19.32 -6.48
CA THR A 384 10.12 20.27 -6.33
C THR A 384 10.99 19.98 -5.10
N GLU A 385 10.42 19.36 -4.06
CA GLU A 385 11.00 19.18 -2.73
C GLU A 385 10.28 18.01 -2.00
N GLN A 386 10.84 17.52 -0.90
CA GLN A 386 10.25 16.48 -0.05
C GLN A 386 8.82 16.83 0.44
N PRO A 387 7.85 15.88 0.43
CA PRO A 387 6.46 16.12 0.82
C PRO A 387 6.27 16.82 2.17
N LYS A 388 7.06 16.44 3.18
CA LYS A 388 6.96 17.03 4.54
C LYS A 388 7.38 18.51 4.54
N ALA A 389 8.44 18.87 3.82
CA ALA A 389 8.88 20.25 3.66
C ALA A 389 7.88 21.10 2.83
N LEU A 390 7.25 20.51 1.81
CA LEU A 390 6.16 21.16 1.06
C LEU A 390 4.91 21.40 1.92
N LEU A 391 4.55 20.44 2.79
CA LEU A 391 3.47 20.60 3.78
C LEU A 391 3.81 21.62 4.88
N GLU A 392 5.08 21.70 5.30
CA GLU A 392 5.57 22.64 6.32
C GLU A 392 5.64 24.08 5.82
N SER A 393 6.13 24.28 4.60
CA SER A 393 6.18 25.59 3.94
C SER A 393 4.85 26.02 3.31
N GLY A 394 3.80 25.20 3.45
CA GLY A 394 2.48 25.48 2.90
C GLY A 394 2.40 25.41 1.37
N GLN A 395 3.42 24.92 0.68
CA GLN A 395 3.56 24.89 -0.78
C GLN A 395 2.75 23.79 -1.46
N PHE A 396 1.44 23.78 -1.24
CA PHE A 396 0.48 22.82 -1.79
C PHE A 396 -0.83 23.50 -2.21
N LYS A 397 -1.62 22.85 -3.07
CA LYS A 397 -2.94 23.36 -3.48
C LYS A 397 -3.86 23.50 -2.27
N LYS A 398 -4.36 24.72 -2.03
CA LYS A 398 -5.42 24.96 -1.04
C LYS A 398 -6.77 24.64 -1.69
N CYS A 399 -7.49 23.69 -1.12
CA CYS A 399 -8.81 23.23 -1.55
C CYS A 399 -9.48 22.51 -0.38
N GLU A 400 -10.74 22.12 -0.56
CA GLU A 400 -11.37 21.15 0.34
C GLU A 400 -10.71 19.77 0.20
N LEU A 401 -10.60 19.05 1.32
CA LEU A 401 -9.98 17.74 1.43
C LEU A 401 -10.88 16.80 2.24
N LEU A 402 -11.16 15.61 1.72
CA LEU A 402 -11.75 14.49 2.48
C LEU A 402 -10.69 13.39 2.63
N LEU A 403 -10.60 12.76 3.79
CA LEU A 403 -9.61 11.72 4.04
C LEU A 403 -10.07 10.76 5.12
N GLY A 404 -9.41 9.61 5.24
CA GLY A 404 -9.59 8.69 6.35
C GLY A 404 -8.74 7.44 6.23
N SER A 405 -8.94 6.54 7.18
CA SER A 405 -8.26 5.26 7.28
C SER A 405 -9.23 4.18 7.76
N ASN A 406 -8.92 2.93 7.44
CA ASN A 406 -9.66 1.77 7.91
C ASN A 406 -9.21 1.36 9.33
N HIS A 407 -9.96 0.50 10.00
CA HIS A 407 -9.60 0.10 11.36
C HIS A 407 -8.37 -0.81 11.38
N ASP A 408 -8.26 -1.83 10.50
CA ASP A 408 -7.22 -2.87 10.48
C ASP A 408 -6.35 -2.81 9.19
N GLU A 409 -5.64 -1.70 9.04
CA GLU A 409 -4.91 -1.29 7.82
C GLU A 409 -3.76 -2.22 7.38
N SER A 410 -3.13 -2.98 8.28
CA SER A 410 -1.87 -3.68 7.95
C SER A 410 -1.93 -5.20 7.98
N ILE A 411 -2.92 -5.80 8.66
CA ILE A 411 -2.99 -7.25 8.82
C ILE A 411 -3.17 -8.00 7.49
N TYR A 412 -3.78 -7.36 6.48
CA TYR A 412 -3.79 -7.82 5.09
C TYR A 412 -2.36 -8.06 4.55
N PHE A 413 -1.43 -7.13 4.76
CA PHE A 413 -0.05 -7.26 4.27
C PHE A 413 0.80 -8.18 5.16
N ILE A 414 0.55 -8.20 6.47
CA ILE A 414 1.30 -9.01 7.44
C ILE A 414 1.20 -10.52 7.11
N VAL A 415 0.04 -11.02 6.70
CA VAL A 415 -0.15 -12.45 6.39
C VAL A 415 0.61 -12.93 5.15
N TYR A 416 0.93 -12.03 4.22
CA TYR A 416 1.79 -12.36 3.07
C TYR A 416 3.28 -12.41 3.45
N TYR A 417 3.71 -11.55 4.38
CA TYR A 417 5.13 -11.30 4.67
C TYR A 417 5.68 -12.12 5.85
N VAL A 418 4.87 -12.43 6.88
CA VAL A 418 5.29 -13.23 8.05
C VAL A 418 4.76 -14.67 7.94
N ASP A 419 4.97 -15.29 6.78
CA ASP A 419 4.47 -16.61 6.37
C ASP A 419 4.78 -17.75 7.36
N LYS A 420 5.94 -17.71 8.02
CA LYS A 420 6.36 -18.69 9.03
C LYS A 420 5.50 -18.71 10.28
N ILE A 421 4.76 -17.63 10.55
CA ILE A 421 3.83 -17.50 11.67
C ILE A 421 2.40 -17.58 11.13
N PHE A 422 2.03 -16.71 10.20
CA PHE A 422 0.74 -16.70 9.53
C PHE A 422 0.77 -17.61 8.29
N LYS A 423 0.94 -18.92 8.51
CA LYS A 423 1.06 -19.87 7.40
C LYS A 423 -0.17 -19.84 6.51
N ARG A 424 0.05 -19.79 5.20
CA ARG A 424 -1.00 -19.68 4.17
C ARG A 424 -2.14 -20.70 4.32
N ASP A 425 -1.84 -21.93 4.74
CA ASP A 425 -2.78 -23.02 4.99
C ASP A 425 -3.49 -22.93 6.35
N GLU A 426 -2.88 -22.26 7.34
CA GLU A 426 -3.49 -22.00 8.64
C GLU A 426 -4.39 -20.75 8.64
N VAL A 427 -4.12 -19.73 7.82
CA VAL A 427 -4.83 -18.42 7.79
C VAL A 427 -6.37 -18.55 7.82
N PHE A 428 -6.93 -19.46 7.02
CA PHE A 428 -8.38 -19.65 6.88
C PHE A 428 -9.00 -20.63 7.88
N THR A 429 -8.19 -21.40 8.61
CA THR A 429 -8.66 -22.45 9.54
C THR A 429 -8.44 -22.12 11.00
N LYS A 430 -7.56 -21.14 11.30
CA LYS A 430 -7.09 -20.79 12.62
C LYS A 430 -7.40 -19.33 12.94
N GLN A 431 -7.82 -19.05 14.18
CA GLN A 431 -8.12 -17.69 14.65
C GLN A 431 -6.95 -17.07 15.46
N GLU A 432 -6.12 -17.92 16.08
CA GLU A 432 -5.04 -17.51 16.99
C GLU A 432 -3.66 -17.90 16.44
N PHE A 433 -2.80 -16.90 16.21
CA PHE A 433 -1.44 -17.08 15.69
C PHE A 433 -0.38 -16.71 16.71
N LEU A 434 -0.54 -15.57 17.38
CA LEU A 434 0.47 -15.01 18.29
C LEU A 434 0.23 -15.50 19.72
N VAL A 435 0.25 -16.82 19.91
CA VAL A 435 -0.12 -17.50 21.17
C VAL A 435 0.86 -17.26 22.33
N ASP A 436 2.10 -16.85 22.05
CA ASP A 436 3.07 -16.42 23.04
C ASP A 436 3.78 -15.12 22.63
N ASP A 437 4.39 -14.43 23.60
CA ASP A 437 5.03 -13.12 23.39
C ASP A 437 6.28 -13.23 22.49
N ARG A 438 6.95 -14.39 22.46
CA ARG A 438 8.09 -14.65 21.58
C ARG A 438 7.67 -14.68 20.11
N LEU A 439 6.51 -15.24 19.77
CA LEU A 439 5.97 -15.17 18.41
C LEU A 439 5.61 -13.73 18.01
N PHE A 440 5.08 -12.94 18.95
CA PHE A 440 4.82 -11.51 18.74
C PHE A 440 6.13 -10.71 18.54
N GLU A 441 7.14 -10.87 19.40
CA GLU A 441 8.45 -10.23 19.22
C GLU A 441 9.14 -10.68 17.91
N GLN A 442 9.00 -11.94 17.50
CA GLN A 442 9.51 -12.42 16.21
C GLN A 442 8.80 -11.75 15.02
N ALA A 443 7.48 -11.59 15.08
CA ALA A 443 6.73 -10.87 14.05
C ALA A 443 7.13 -9.38 13.99
N VAL A 444 7.17 -8.70 15.14
CA VAL A 444 7.62 -7.29 15.26
C VAL A 444 9.04 -7.13 14.72
N TYR A 445 9.97 -8.03 15.06
CA TYR A 445 11.35 -7.97 14.57
C TYR A 445 11.51 -8.30 13.07
N ALA A 446 10.58 -9.07 12.48
CA ALA A 446 10.57 -9.32 11.04
C ALA A 446 10.02 -8.13 10.24
N LEU A 447 8.99 -7.46 10.78
CA LEU A 447 8.26 -6.36 10.15
C LEU A 447 8.90 -4.98 10.37
N LEU A 448 9.62 -4.76 11.48
CA LEU A 448 10.22 -3.46 11.76
C LEU A 448 11.36 -3.09 10.78
N PRO A 449 11.36 -1.85 10.24
CA PRO A 449 12.44 -1.37 9.40
C PRO A 449 13.82 -1.54 10.04
N GLN A 450 14.85 -1.92 9.27
CA GLN A 450 16.16 -2.32 9.80
C GLN A 450 16.75 -1.32 10.80
N LYS A 451 16.63 -0.02 10.54
CA LYS A 451 17.09 1.07 11.41
C LYS A 451 16.50 1.02 12.83
N TYR A 452 15.23 0.63 12.98
CA TYR A 452 14.57 0.59 14.28
C TYR A 452 14.84 -0.73 15.01
N ARG A 453 14.74 -1.88 14.34
CA ARG A 453 14.99 -3.19 14.98
C ARG A 453 16.44 -3.43 15.39
N LYS A 454 17.41 -2.79 14.71
CA LYS A 454 18.84 -2.82 15.11
C LYS A 454 19.14 -1.95 16.34
N ASN A 455 18.27 -1.02 16.71
CA ASN A 455 18.44 -0.16 17.87
C ASN A 455 17.57 -0.68 19.05
N PRO A 456 18.16 -1.34 20.07
CA PRO A 456 17.38 -2.03 21.09
C PRO A 456 16.64 -1.11 22.07
N ILE A 457 16.96 0.20 22.14
CA ILE A 457 16.16 1.17 22.90
C ILE A 457 14.91 1.57 22.10
N VAL A 458 15.08 1.88 20.81
CA VAL A 458 13.97 2.23 19.92
C VAL A 458 13.01 1.04 19.73
N HIS A 459 13.54 -0.17 19.50
CA HIS A 459 12.75 -1.40 19.41
C HIS A 459 11.92 -1.65 20.69
N ARG A 460 12.53 -1.53 21.88
CA ARG A 460 11.80 -1.68 23.16
C ARG A 460 10.75 -0.61 23.38
N ALA A 461 10.99 0.63 22.97
CA ALA A 461 9.99 1.68 23.05
C ALA A 461 8.78 1.40 22.14
N ILE A 462 9.00 0.80 20.96
CA ILE A 462 7.92 0.37 20.06
C ILE A 462 7.14 -0.80 20.66
N LEU A 463 7.81 -1.82 21.21
CA LEU A 463 7.11 -2.90 21.93
C LEU A 463 6.27 -2.34 23.10
N PHE A 464 6.82 -1.41 23.89
CA PHE A 464 6.12 -0.81 25.03
C PHE A 464 4.86 0.00 24.63
N GLU A 465 4.87 0.75 23.53
CA GLU A 465 3.70 1.55 23.11
C GLU A 465 2.52 0.69 22.60
N TYR A 466 2.78 -0.54 22.15
CA TYR A 466 1.76 -1.43 21.57
C TYR A 466 1.43 -2.67 22.42
N THR A 467 2.16 -2.93 23.50
CA THR A 467 1.76 -3.93 24.51
C THR A 467 0.62 -3.39 25.37
N ASP A 468 -0.51 -4.11 25.38
CA ASP A 468 -1.60 -3.89 26.33
C ASP A 468 -1.23 -4.47 27.70
N PHE A 469 -0.99 -3.60 28.67
CA PHE A 469 -0.67 -3.96 30.06
C PHE A 469 -1.89 -4.00 30.98
N ASP A 470 -3.07 -3.54 30.53
CA ASP A 470 -4.27 -3.35 31.36
C ASP A 470 -5.18 -4.61 31.40
N GLY A 471 -4.76 -5.71 30.75
CA GLY A 471 -5.49 -6.98 30.80
C GLY A 471 -4.71 -8.18 30.26
N PRO A 472 -5.36 -9.33 30.04
CA PRO A 472 -4.67 -10.58 29.69
C PRO A 472 -4.04 -10.52 28.30
N ALA A 473 -2.79 -10.97 28.19
CA ALA A 473 -2.04 -11.04 26.94
C ALA A 473 -2.50 -12.25 26.07
N THR A 474 -3.62 -12.09 25.36
CA THR A 474 -4.20 -13.09 24.47
C THR A 474 -3.61 -13.02 23.05
N ALA A 475 -3.75 -14.10 22.26
CA ALA A 475 -3.29 -14.13 20.88
C ALA A 475 -3.99 -13.06 20.02
N HIS A 476 -5.31 -12.93 20.17
CA HIS A 476 -6.11 -11.88 19.54
C HIS A 476 -5.59 -10.46 19.85
N ARG A 477 -5.29 -10.15 21.13
CA ARG A 477 -4.74 -8.84 21.50
C ARG A 477 -3.35 -8.60 20.90
N ARG A 478 -2.48 -9.62 20.83
CA ARG A 478 -1.18 -9.50 20.16
C ARG A 478 -1.31 -9.37 18.64
N GLN A 479 -2.29 -10.02 18.01
CA GLN A 479 -2.63 -9.83 16.58
C GLN A 479 -3.10 -8.40 16.30
N GLN A 480 -4.00 -7.85 17.13
CA GLN A 480 -4.44 -6.46 17.05
C GLN A 480 -3.29 -5.47 17.34
N ALA A 481 -2.44 -5.73 18.33
CA ALA A 481 -1.28 -4.90 18.62
C ALA A 481 -0.30 -4.85 17.44
N LEU A 482 -0.05 -6.00 16.80
CA LEU A 482 0.80 -6.10 15.61
C LEU A 482 0.21 -5.30 14.45
N ASP A 483 -1.08 -5.50 14.16
CA ASP A 483 -1.76 -4.71 13.12
C ASP A 483 -1.70 -3.20 13.40
N LYS A 484 -2.05 -2.78 14.61
CA LYS A 484 -2.10 -1.35 14.92
C LYS A 484 -0.70 -0.71 14.88
N MET A 485 0.35 -1.45 15.24
CA MET A 485 1.74 -0.99 15.15
C MET A 485 2.14 -0.58 13.73
N PHE A 486 1.83 -1.44 12.75
CA PHE A 486 2.20 -1.21 11.36
C PHE A 486 1.16 -0.41 10.58
N GLY A 487 -0.13 -0.54 10.90
CA GLY A 487 -1.20 0.31 10.39
C GLY A 487 -0.98 1.78 10.73
N ASP A 488 -0.60 2.08 11.97
CA ASP A 488 -0.23 3.44 12.39
C ASP A 488 0.99 3.96 11.62
N TYR A 489 2.08 3.18 11.55
CA TYR A 489 3.33 3.63 10.93
C TYR A 489 3.22 3.79 9.40
N HIS A 490 2.54 2.88 8.70
CA HIS A 490 2.47 2.87 7.24
C HIS A 490 1.26 3.63 6.66
N PHE A 491 0.16 3.80 7.39
CA PHE A 491 -1.08 4.38 6.84
C PHE A 491 -1.66 5.51 7.71
N THR A 492 -2.30 5.17 8.83
CA THR A 492 -3.12 6.08 9.66
C THR A 492 -2.40 7.38 10.02
N CYS A 493 -1.13 7.31 10.40
CA CYS A 493 -0.40 8.48 10.87
C CYS A 493 0.14 9.38 9.75
N GLY A 494 0.32 8.85 8.53
CA GLY A 494 0.58 9.65 7.33
C GLY A 494 -0.66 10.45 6.92
N VAL A 495 -1.80 9.77 6.85
CA VAL A 495 -3.13 10.38 6.60
C VAL A 495 -3.44 11.48 7.62
N ASN A 496 -3.25 11.21 8.91
CA ASN A 496 -3.41 12.20 9.98
C ASN A 496 -2.40 13.37 9.90
N GLU A 497 -1.18 13.16 9.40
CA GLU A 497 -0.26 14.27 9.12
C GLU A 497 -0.84 15.19 8.04
N PHE A 498 -1.31 14.64 6.92
CA PHE A 498 -1.95 15.43 5.85
C PHE A 498 -3.15 16.23 6.37
N ALA A 499 -4.02 15.61 7.19
CA ALA A 499 -5.18 16.26 7.81
C ALA A 499 -4.81 17.51 8.62
N ARG A 500 -3.86 17.36 9.56
CA ARG A 500 -3.33 18.49 10.35
C ARG A 500 -2.75 19.58 9.46
N ARG A 501 -1.84 19.22 8.55
CA ARG A 501 -1.10 20.18 7.70
C ARG A 501 -2.04 21.00 6.82
N PHE A 502 -3.13 20.40 6.30
CA PHE A 502 -4.16 21.12 5.54
C PHE A 502 -5.00 22.05 6.43
N ARG A 503 -5.51 21.54 7.56
CA ARG A 503 -6.26 22.32 8.57
C ARG A 503 -5.48 23.56 9.05
N ASP A 504 -4.21 23.36 9.39
CA ASP A 504 -3.35 24.41 9.96
C ASP A 504 -2.95 25.47 8.92
N HIS A 505 -3.11 25.18 7.62
CA HIS A 505 -3.04 26.16 6.53
C HIS A 505 -4.42 26.66 6.05
N GLY A 506 -5.48 26.45 6.84
CA GLY A 506 -6.82 27.01 6.60
C GLY A 506 -7.71 26.23 5.62
N SER A 507 -7.23 25.15 5.00
CA SER A 507 -8.05 24.33 4.11
C SER A 507 -9.21 23.66 4.86
N PRO A 508 -10.41 23.54 4.27
CA PRO A 508 -11.46 22.69 4.83
C PRO A 508 -11.08 21.21 4.73
N VAL A 509 -11.15 20.51 5.87
CA VAL A 509 -10.80 19.08 5.99
C VAL A 509 -11.97 18.33 6.63
N TYR A 510 -12.26 17.14 6.12
CA TYR A 510 -13.22 16.19 6.70
C TYR A 510 -12.52 14.83 6.85
N SER A 511 -12.52 14.26 8.06
CA SER A 511 -11.85 12.98 8.34
C SER A 511 -12.87 11.88 8.65
N TYR A 512 -12.67 10.67 8.13
CA TYR A 512 -13.38 9.46 8.58
C TYR A 512 -12.45 8.47 9.28
N TYR A 513 -13.04 7.53 9.99
CA TYR A 513 -12.43 6.26 10.39
C TYR A 513 -13.44 5.15 10.10
N PHE A 514 -13.07 4.21 9.23
CA PHE A 514 -13.98 3.17 8.74
C PHE A 514 -13.88 1.91 9.60
N THR A 515 -15.02 1.49 10.14
CA THR A 515 -15.09 0.39 11.11
C THR A 515 -16.18 -0.63 10.76
N GLN A 516 -16.58 -0.72 9.49
CA GLN A 516 -17.47 -1.79 9.01
C GLN A 516 -16.66 -2.94 8.45
N ARG A 517 -16.81 -4.13 9.03
CA ARG A 517 -16.42 -5.36 8.35
C ARG A 517 -17.55 -5.76 7.39
N SER A 518 -17.24 -5.96 6.11
CA SER A 518 -18.24 -6.33 5.11
C SER A 518 -18.75 -7.76 5.32
N SER A 519 -20.05 -8.01 5.14
CA SER A 519 -20.60 -9.37 5.20
C SER A 519 -20.01 -10.29 4.11
N GLU A 520 -19.65 -9.71 2.96
CA GLU A 520 -19.03 -10.37 1.82
C GLU A 520 -17.49 -10.48 1.93
N GLN A 521 -16.87 -9.99 3.02
CA GLN A 521 -15.42 -10.04 3.18
C GLN A 521 -14.94 -11.49 3.38
N GLN A 522 -14.46 -12.10 2.29
CA GLN A 522 -14.02 -13.50 2.25
C GLN A 522 -12.78 -13.79 3.12
N TRP A 523 -12.05 -12.77 3.56
CA TRP A 523 -10.93 -12.93 4.51
C TRP A 523 -11.45 -13.35 5.90
N PRO A 524 -10.68 -14.13 6.68
CA PRO A 524 -11.04 -14.56 8.03
C PRO A 524 -11.57 -13.44 8.95
N GLU A 525 -12.46 -13.79 9.87
CA GLU A 525 -13.09 -12.84 10.83
C GLU A 525 -12.05 -12.13 11.71
N TRP A 526 -11.03 -12.85 12.18
CA TRP A 526 -9.95 -12.32 13.01
C TRP A 526 -9.13 -11.19 12.35
N MET A 527 -9.21 -11.03 11.01
CA MET A 527 -8.54 -9.97 10.27
C MET A 527 -9.30 -8.63 10.26
N GLY A 528 -10.50 -8.56 10.84
CA GLY A 528 -11.20 -7.30 11.08
C GLY A 528 -11.58 -6.54 9.79
N VAL A 529 -11.37 -5.23 9.79
CA VAL A 529 -11.77 -4.26 8.75
C VAL A 529 -10.54 -3.84 7.94
N LEU A 530 -10.31 -4.54 6.83
CA LEU A 530 -9.07 -4.45 6.07
C LEU A 530 -8.92 -3.18 5.23
N HIS A 531 -7.67 -2.84 4.92
CA HIS A 531 -7.27 -1.90 3.86
C HIS A 531 -8.05 -2.13 2.55
N GLY A 532 -8.49 -1.06 1.89
CA GLY A 532 -9.24 -1.11 0.63
C GLY A 532 -10.70 -1.61 0.70
N TYR A 533 -11.19 -2.15 1.82
CA TYR A 533 -12.57 -2.67 1.90
C TYR A 533 -13.66 -1.60 2.09
N GLU A 534 -13.31 -0.32 2.21
CA GLU A 534 -14.27 0.79 2.10
C GLU A 534 -14.66 1.09 0.64
N ILE A 535 -13.81 0.69 -0.33
CA ILE A 535 -14.01 0.94 -1.77
C ILE A 535 -15.34 0.35 -2.25
N ASN A 536 -15.70 -0.86 -1.78
CA ASN A 536 -16.97 -1.54 -2.09
C ASN A 536 -18.19 -0.63 -1.78
N TYR A 537 -18.12 0.16 -0.70
CA TYR A 537 -19.18 1.12 -0.33
C TYR A 537 -19.11 2.43 -1.12
N VAL A 538 -17.91 2.90 -1.50
CA VAL A 538 -17.69 4.10 -2.34
C VAL A 538 -18.24 3.92 -3.75
N PHE A 539 -18.03 2.74 -4.36
CA PHE A 539 -18.54 2.42 -5.69
C PHE A 539 -19.95 1.81 -5.68
N GLY A 540 -20.51 1.52 -4.50
CA GLY A 540 -21.90 1.10 -4.33
C GLY A 540 -22.16 -0.39 -4.57
N GLU A 541 -21.14 -1.24 -4.46
CA GLU A 541 -21.22 -2.70 -4.66
C GLU A 541 -22.34 -3.39 -3.86
N PRO A 542 -22.69 -3.00 -2.61
CA PRO A 542 -23.85 -3.55 -1.90
C PRO A 542 -25.20 -3.41 -2.63
N LEU A 543 -25.33 -2.48 -3.59
CA LEU A 543 -26.54 -2.35 -4.41
C LEU A 543 -26.58 -3.35 -5.59
N ASN A 544 -25.50 -4.08 -5.86
CA ASN A 544 -25.44 -5.17 -6.83
C ASN A 544 -26.01 -6.49 -6.24
N VAL A 545 -27.30 -6.45 -5.93
CA VAL A 545 -28.09 -7.57 -5.36
C VAL A 545 -28.23 -8.79 -6.28
N LYS A 546 -27.62 -8.77 -7.47
CA LYS A 546 -27.54 -9.92 -8.40
C LYS A 546 -26.29 -10.77 -8.20
N GLN A 547 -25.27 -10.21 -7.56
CA GLN A 547 -23.94 -10.82 -7.42
C GLN A 547 -23.54 -10.99 -5.94
N PHE A 548 -24.05 -10.12 -5.06
CA PHE A 548 -23.66 -10.08 -3.64
C PHE A 548 -24.90 -10.06 -2.73
N ALA A 549 -24.76 -10.63 -1.53
CA ALA A 549 -25.80 -10.81 -0.52
C ALA A 549 -25.63 -9.91 0.73
N TYR A 550 -25.01 -8.74 0.55
CA TYR A 550 -24.89 -7.67 1.56
C TYR A 550 -26.19 -7.39 2.32
N THR A 551 -26.07 -7.06 3.61
CA THR A 551 -27.23 -6.71 4.45
C THR A 551 -27.86 -5.36 4.06
N GLU A 552 -29.12 -5.12 4.45
CA GLU A 552 -29.76 -3.82 4.19
C GLU A 552 -29.05 -2.65 4.89
N ALA A 553 -28.50 -2.87 6.09
CA ALA A 553 -27.72 -1.85 6.79
C ALA A 553 -26.43 -1.47 6.04
N GLU A 554 -25.84 -2.41 5.30
CA GLU A 554 -24.69 -2.17 4.43
C GLU A 554 -25.07 -1.50 3.10
N LYS A 555 -26.28 -1.75 2.58
CA LYS A 555 -26.86 -1.00 1.45
C LYS A 555 -27.12 0.45 1.82
N ASP A 556 -27.61 0.71 3.03
CA ASP A 556 -27.76 2.06 3.57
C ASP A 556 -26.40 2.71 3.92
N LEU A 557 -25.40 1.93 4.31
CA LEU A 557 -24.02 2.43 4.43
C LEU A 557 -23.46 2.83 3.07
N ALA A 558 -23.62 2.02 2.02
CA ALA A 558 -23.19 2.35 0.65
C ALA A 558 -23.89 3.61 0.11
N ARG A 559 -25.20 3.76 0.37
CA ARG A 559 -25.95 5.00 0.06
C ARG A 559 -25.38 6.21 0.80
N ARG A 560 -25.03 6.08 2.09
CA ARG A 560 -24.35 7.16 2.85
C ARG A 560 -22.96 7.49 2.27
N PHE A 561 -22.14 6.48 1.95
CA PHE A 561 -20.81 6.65 1.35
C PHE A 561 -20.89 7.42 0.02
N MET A 562 -21.65 6.91 -0.96
CA MET A 562 -21.82 7.57 -2.26
C MET A 562 -22.34 9.00 -2.10
N ARG A 563 -23.33 9.21 -1.22
CA ARG A 563 -23.88 10.55 -0.95
C ARG A 563 -22.85 11.50 -0.37
N TYR A 564 -22.09 11.10 0.65
CA TYR A 564 -21.04 11.94 1.24
C TYR A 564 -19.94 12.28 0.23
N TRP A 565 -19.44 11.29 -0.52
CA TRP A 565 -18.39 11.47 -1.53
C TRP A 565 -18.84 12.41 -2.66
N ALA A 566 -20.06 12.22 -3.18
CA ALA A 566 -20.60 13.05 -4.26
C ALA A 566 -21.04 14.45 -3.78
N ASN A 567 -21.57 14.60 -2.57
CA ASN A 567 -21.86 15.91 -1.96
C ASN A 567 -20.57 16.72 -1.76
N PHE A 568 -19.49 16.07 -1.31
CA PHE A 568 -18.16 16.68 -1.24
C PHE A 568 -17.66 17.04 -2.65
N ALA A 569 -17.81 16.15 -3.64
CA ALA A 569 -17.39 16.40 -5.01
C ALA A 569 -18.11 17.59 -5.68
N ARG A 570 -19.37 17.86 -5.32
CA ARG A 570 -20.16 19.05 -5.72
C ARG A 570 -19.74 20.31 -4.95
N THR A 571 -19.83 20.25 -3.63
CA THR A 571 -19.90 21.44 -2.77
C THR A 571 -18.61 21.73 -2.00
N GLY A 572 -17.78 20.71 -1.75
CA GLY A 572 -16.66 20.76 -0.81
C GLY A 572 -17.07 20.44 0.63
N ASN A 573 -18.33 20.07 0.87
CA ASN A 573 -18.87 19.65 2.16
C ASN A 573 -19.68 18.34 1.97
N PRO A 574 -19.30 17.21 2.60
CA PRO A 574 -20.02 15.95 2.42
C PRO A 574 -21.49 16.02 2.88
N ASN A 575 -21.84 16.99 3.74
CA ASN A 575 -23.17 17.09 4.31
C ASN A 575 -24.22 17.72 3.37
N VAL A 576 -23.83 18.46 2.33
CA VAL A 576 -24.77 19.32 1.57
C VAL A 576 -25.27 18.62 0.32
N ASN A 577 -26.56 18.29 0.32
CA ASN A 577 -27.26 17.60 -0.76
C ASN A 577 -27.50 18.51 -1.99
N PRO A 578 -27.80 17.95 -3.18
CA PRO A 578 -28.04 18.73 -4.40
C PRO A 578 -29.20 19.74 -4.34
N ASP A 579 -30.15 19.54 -3.42
CA ASP A 579 -31.30 20.42 -3.16
C ASP A 579 -31.02 21.48 -2.06
N GLY A 580 -29.82 21.49 -1.50
CA GLY A 580 -29.43 22.36 -0.39
C GLY A 580 -29.84 21.85 1.00
N THR A 581 -30.48 20.68 1.10
CA THR A 581 -30.70 20.01 2.40
C THR A 581 -29.41 19.44 2.97
N TRP A 582 -29.43 19.06 4.24
CA TRP A 582 -28.29 18.45 4.93
C TRP A 582 -28.50 16.95 5.12
N THR A 583 -27.42 16.17 5.17
CA THR A 583 -27.45 14.75 5.54
C THR A 583 -28.00 14.57 6.97
N PRO A 584 -28.78 13.50 7.26
CA PRO A 584 -29.36 13.31 8.59
C PRO A 584 -28.32 13.11 9.70
N GLU A 585 -27.20 12.47 9.34
CA GLU A 585 -25.99 12.39 10.14
C GLU A 585 -25.02 13.48 9.67
N LEU A 586 -24.43 14.21 10.62
CA LEU A 586 -23.56 15.35 10.35
C LEU A 586 -22.09 14.96 10.51
N TRP A 587 -21.36 14.96 9.40
CA TRP A 587 -19.91 14.85 9.35
C TRP A 587 -19.27 16.18 9.81
N PRO A 588 -18.59 16.21 10.98
CA PRO A 588 -17.96 17.45 11.46
C PRO A 588 -16.74 17.82 10.62
N LYS A 589 -16.50 19.13 10.50
CA LYS A 589 -15.24 19.65 9.93
C LYS A 589 -14.10 19.38 10.91
N TYR A 590 -12.99 18.82 10.42
CA TYR A 590 -11.82 18.46 11.21
C TYR A 590 -11.20 19.69 11.91
N SER A 591 -11.07 19.61 13.24
CA SER A 591 -10.68 20.72 14.13
C SER A 591 -9.31 20.49 14.80
N GLN A 592 -8.93 21.34 15.76
CA GLN A 592 -7.75 21.10 16.62
C GLN A 592 -7.93 19.92 17.59
N ASP A 593 -9.19 19.51 17.80
CA ASP A 593 -9.60 18.31 18.54
C ASP A 593 -9.44 17.03 17.69
N GLU A 594 -9.05 17.17 16.42
CA GLU A 594 -8.87 16.08 15.45
C GLU A 594 -10.13 15.22 15.26
N ILE A 595 -11.31 15.87 15.22
CA ILE A 595 -12.60 15.18 15.15
C ILE A 595 -12.82 14.49 13.79
N TYR A 596 -13.26 13.23 13.82
CA TYR A 596 -13.57 12.41 12.65
C TYR A 596 -14.97 11.75 12.76
N LEU A 597 -15.58 11.41 11.63
CA LEU A 597 -16.82 10.62 11.56
C LEU A 597 -16.49 9.12 11.57
N ILE A 598 -17.23 8.32 12.35
CA ILE A 598 -17.16 6.86 12.30
C ILE A 598 -18.06 6.39 11.16
N LEU A 599 -17.52 5.65 10.20
CA LEU A 599 -18.29 5.06 9.10
C LEU A 599 -18.51 3.57 9.36
N SER A 600 -19.73 3.23 9.80
CA SER A 600 -20.19 1.86 10.04
C SER A 600 -21.70 1.72 9.83
N ALA A 601 -22.16 0.50 9.53
CA ALA A 601 -23.57 0.15 9.41
C ALA A 601 -24.25 -0.01 10.78
N SER A 602 -23.48 -0.36 11.83
CA SER A 602 -23.97 -0.57 13.20
C SER A 602 -23.64 0.58 14.15
N THR A 603 -22.61 1.37 13.85
CA THR A 603 -22.09 2.43 14.73
C THR A 603 -22.15 3.79 14.03
N ASN A 604 -22.98 4.69 14.54
CA ASN A 604 -23.04 6.10 14.14
C ASN A 604 -22.36 6.95 15.22
N GLY A 605 -21.64 8.00 14.84
CA GLY A 605 -20.99 8.90 15.79
C GLY A 605 -19.64 9.44 15.33
N THR A 606 -18.92 10.08 16.25
CA THR A 606 -17.65 10.76 15.99
C THR A 606 -16.60 10.37 17.03
N GLY A 607 -15.32 10.52 16.69
CA GLY A 607 -14.18 10.31 17.59
C GLY A 607 -13.11 11.37 17.40
N HIS A 608 -12.02 11.27 18.18
CA HIS A 608 -10.91 12.22 18.20
C HIS A 608 -9.57 11.56 17.87
N GLY A 609 -8.84 12.10 16.88
CA GLY A 609 -7.63 11.53 16.29
C GLY A 609 -7.85 11.19 14.81
N PRO A 610 -8.01 9.91 14.42
CA PRO A 610 -7.90 8.71 15.26
C PRO A 610 -6.45 8.46 15.73
N ARG A 611 -6.27 7.66 16.79
CA ARG A 611 -4.95 7.15 17.24
C ARG A 611 -3.87 8.24 17.47
N ARG A 612 -4.30 9.42 17.94
CA ARG A 612 -3.48 10.64 18.15
C ARG A 612 -2.21 10.41 18.98
N ARG A 613 -2.27 9.58 20.03
CA ARG A 613 -1.12 9.20 20.86
C ARG A 613 -0.05 8.48 20.02
N GLN A 614 -0.45 7.41 19.34
CA GLN A 614 0.44 6.58 18.53
C GLN A 614 1.04 7.34 17.34
N CYS A 615 0.25 8.21 16.71
CA CYS A 615 0.78 9.09 15.66
C CYS A 615 1.74 10.16 16.20
N THR A 616 1.56 10.64 17.44
CA THR A 616 2.55 11.52 18.10
C THR A 616 3.83 10.75 18.46
N PHE A 617 3.69 9.50 18.91
CA PHE A 617 4.80 8.60 19.17
C PHE A 617 5.67 8.35 17.92
N TRP A 618 5.06 7.96 16.80
CA TRP A 618 5.77 7.73 15.54
C TRP A 618 6.34 9.00 14.90
N SER A 619 5.61 10.12 14.92
CA SER A 619 6.06 11.36 14.26
C SER A 619 7.03 12.22 15.08
N GLN A 620 6.99 12.15 16.41
CA GLN A 620 7.80 13.04 17.27
C GLN A 620 8.71 12.33 18.26
N TYR A 621 8.29 11.22 18.87
CA TYR A 621 9.07 10.56 19.91
C TYR A 621 10.15 9.65 19.31
N ILE A 622 9.76 8.72 18.44
CA ILE A 622 10.69 7.75 17.83
C ILE A 622 11.84 8.41 17.04
N PRO A 623 11.62 9.45 16.21
CA PRO A 623 12.72 10.12 15.51
C PRO A 623 13.73 10.77 16.48
N LYS A 624 13.26 11.38 17.58
CA LYS A 624 14.12 12.00 18.59
C LYS A 624 14.88 10.95 19.41
N LEU A 625 14.21 9.87 19.80
CA LEU A 625 14.80 8.75 20.53
C LEU A 625 15.88 8.06 19.68
N PHE A 626 15.62 7.84 18.39
CA PHE A 626 16.59 7.29 17.44
C PHE A 626 17.80 8.22 17.30
N ALA A 627 17.60 9.52 17.04
CA ALA A 627 18.69 10.48 16.94
C ALA A 627 19.55 10.57 18.23
N ALA A 628 18.93 10.51 19.41
CA ALA A 628 19.62 10.55 20.69
C ALA A 628 20.38 9.25 21.04
N THR A 629 20.12 8.14 20.33
CA THR A 629 20.75 6.83 20.59
C THR A 629 21.62 6.32 19.45
N ALA A 630 21.54 6.92 18.25
CA ALA A 630 22.31 6.52 17.05
C ALA A 630 23.83 6.69 17.18
N SER A 631 24.31 7.47 18.15
CA SER A 631 25.74 7.64 18.46
C SER A 631 26.30 6.60 19.44
N LEU A 632 25.44 5.82 20.11
CA LEU A 632 25.86 4.82 21.09
C LEU A 632 26.42 3.60 20.36
N SER A 633 27.70 3.30 20.56
CA SER A 633 28.27 2.05 20.05
C SER A 633 27.66 0.83 20.76
N ASP A 634 27.60 -0.34 20.09
CA ASP A 634 27.18 -1.61 20.69
C ASP A 634 27.87 -1.91 22.04
N VAL A 635 29.14 -1.52 22.16
CA VAL A 635 29.95 -1.70 23.37
C VAL A 635 29.49 -0.77 24.48
N GLU A 636 29.31 0.52 24.17
CA GLU A 636 28.82 1.52 25.12
C GLU A 636 27.38 1.25 25.56
N MET A 637 26.54 0.78 24.63
CA MET A 637 25.14 0.44 24.89
C MET A 637 25.02 -0.80 25.79
N LYS A 638 25.83 -1.85 25.53
CA LYS A 638 25.94 -3.02 26.43
C LYS A 638 26.50 -2.62 27.79
N TRP A 639 27.53 -1.77 27.82
CA TRP A 639 28.11 -1.26 29.07
C TRP A 639 27.09 -0.47 29.88
N LYS A 640 26.34 0.47 29.28
CA LYS A 640 25.28 1.24 29.97
C LYS A 640 24.19 0.33 30.54
N ILE A 641 23.73 -0.68 29.78
CA ILE A 641 22.74 -1.66 30.26
C ILE A 641 23.30 -2.52 31.41
N GLN A 642 24.57 -2.93 31.34
CA GLN A 642 25.22 -3.71 32.40
C GLN A 642 25.50 -2.87 33.65
N MET A 643 25.86 -1.59 33.51
CA MET A 643 26.06 -0.67 34.62
C MET A 643 24.75 -0.35 35.34
N MET A 644 23.65 -0.09 34.61
CA MET A 644 22.33 0.09 35.23
C MET A 644 21.92 -1.14 36.04
N LYS A 645 22.00 -2.35 35.47
CA LYS A 645 21.77 -3.60 36.22
C LYS A 645 22.70 -3.74 37.42
N TRP A 646 23.97 -3.36 37.30
CA TRP A 646 24.92 -3.41 38.41
C TRP A 646 24.58 -2.42 39.53
N GLU A 647 24.12 -1.20 39.22
CA GLU A 647 23.72 -0.20 40.21
C GLU A 647 22.35 -0.52 40.87
N GLU A 648 21.37 -0.95 40.07
CA GLU A 648 19.97 -1.16 40.50
C GLU A 648 19.74 -2.55 41.12
N GLU A 649 20.31 -3.61 40.55
CA GLU A 649 20.11 -4.99 41.02
C GLU A 649 21.24 -5.36 42.00
N TYR A 650 22.47 -5.51 41.49
CA TYR A 650 23.59 -6.09 42.24
C TYR A 650 24.08 -5.21 43.40
N ILE A 651 24.15 -3.88 43.24
CA ILE A 651 24.54 -2.96 44.31
C ILE A 651 23.47 -2.85 45.39
N ALA A 652 22.18 -2.89 45.03
CA ALA A 652 21.09 -2.86 46.00
C ALA A 652 21.08 -4.13 46.86
N GLU A 653 21.21 -5.30 46.22
CA GLU A 653 21.32 -6.59 46.89
C GLU A 653 22.61 -6.69 47.74
N TRP A 654 23.75 -6.22 47.25
CA TRP A 654 24.99 -6.19 48.02
C TRP A 654 24.87 -5.28 49.25
N LYS A 655 24.30 -4.07 49.10
CA LYS A 655 24.05 -3.14 50.23
C LYS A 655 23.14 -3.79 51.28
N HIS A 656 22.08 -4.50 50.85
CA HIS A 656 21.18 -5.21 51.76
C HIS A 656 21.93 -6.28 52.57
N HIS A 657 22.67 -7.17 51.89
CA HIS A 657 23.46 -8.21 52.55
C HIS A 657 24.58 -7.64 53.45
N PHE A 658 25.20 -6.52 53.08
CA PHE A 658 26.22 -5.86 53.89
C PHE A 658 25.66 -5.25 55.19
N GLU A 659 24.47 -4.63 55.15
CA GLU A 659 23.80 -4.17 56.37
C GLU A 659 23.27 -5.31 57.24
N MET A 660 22.88 -6.46 56.66
CA MET A 660 22.61 -7.67 57.45
C MET A 660 23.88 -8.19 58.13
N TYR A 661 25.00 -8.27 57.41
CA TYR A 661 26.30 -8.69 57.96
C TYR A 661 26.76 -7.80 59.12
N LYS A 662 26.60 -6.48 59.01
CA LYS A 662 26.88 -5.53 60.12
C LYS A 662 26.07 -5.86 61.39
N LYS A 663 24.77 -6.11 61.26
CA LYS A 663 23.90 -6.46 62.41
C LYS A 663 24.34 -7.77 63.07
N ILE A 664 24.70 -8.78 62.26
CA ILE A 664 25.22 -10.06 62.74
C ILE A 664 26.56 -9.88 63.46
N GLN A 665 27.48 -9.06 62.92
CA GLN A 665 28.75 -8.71 63.58
C GLN A 665 28.52 -7.99 64.92
N GLN A 666 27.56 -7.07 65.00
CA GLN A 666 27.22 -6.40 66.26
C GLN A 666 26.68 -7.37 67.33
N HIS A 667 25.88 -8.37 66.94
CA HIS A 667 25.43 -9.41 67.88
C HIS A 667 26.58 -10.34 68.30
N SER A 668 27.45 -10.73 67.36
CA SER A 668 28.65 -11.52 67.66
C SER A 668 29.61 -10.83 68.64
N TYR A 669 29.74 -9.50 68.56
CA TYR A 669 30.54 -8.71 69.51
C TYR A 669 29.91 -8.63 70.91
N MET A 670 28.57 -8.61 71.00
CA MET A 670 27.84 -8.67 72.28
C MET A 670 27.98 -10.05 72.94
N ASP A 671 27.77 -11.14 72.21
CA ASP A 671 27.91 -12.50 72.74
C ASP A 671 29.33 -12.81 73.23
N THR A 672 30.35 -12.18 72.64
CA THR A 672 31.75 -12.31 73.08
C THR A 672 32.01 -11.57 74.40
N TYR A 673 31.26 -10.50 74.69
CA TYR A 673 31.33 -9.78 75.98
C TYR A 673 30.59 -10.51 77.11
N CYS A 674 29.59 -11.33 76.80
CA CYS A 674 28.84 -12.13 77.78
C CYS A 674 29.51 -13.47 78.15
N ARG A 675 30.80 -13.66 77.85
CA ARG A 675 31.55 -14.92 78.06
C ARG A 675 32.93 -14.76 78.74
N ASN A 676 33.21 -13.61 79.35
CA ASN A 676 34.35 -13.38 80.25
C ASN A 676 33.86 -12.97 81.64
#